data_AF-A0A4Q3ARA0-F1
#
_entry.id   AF-A0A4Q3ARA0-F1
#
_cell.length_a   1.000
_cell.length_b   1.000
_cell.length_c   1.000
_cell.angle_alpha   90.00
_cell.angle_beta   90.00
_cell.angle_gamma   90.00
#
_symmetry.space_group_name_H-M   'P 1'
#
loop_
_entity.id
_entity.type
_entity.pdbx_description
1 polymer ?
#
loop_
_entity_poly.entity_id
_entity_poly.type
_entity_poly.pdbx_seq_one_letter_code
_entity_poly.pdbx_strand_id
1 'polypeptide(L)'
;MKPKSSPLVASLLLTPFGLLFAISGDVDNDGLRDAVESGTGVYVSPSNTGSSPTVADTDGDSLPDAIEVALGTSPVDASSRVQRPNIIYILADDMGYGDVGCFWQNQRSGIWKFATPGLDAMAAEGAKMTQSYVGAPICVSSRCSFLQGQHQGHAAIRDAQFDFALPNNHTVSSVLQSAGYRTVHIGKAGLVGKFNKPLTTAVAQGLPAHPLKRGFDRYFGYLTHEDGHEHYPRNATTTYRANICDDYTPINDAYQDMFAADAFTAFAKKTIVEETQQHPERPFFIYLSYDTPHFYGQYAPTATYPAGKGVNGGLQWTGSPSYVNTATNDPTKIDNPNNLHPSVNPTWYLSAKKYVSMVRRLDDSVSDILQTLKDLGIDNNTLVVFTSDNGPAETEVYPPSFQSYGPFEGIKGDLWEGGIRTPTIAWWPGTITATNQLSNIREITRPTGNWDWLATFSQLARVPSPSFSDGVSILPSLSGQGTQADRGYLYFEFQRGYETARYADFVNHGGEPKFEMQAVRIGDFMGVRPKTESASDLFKIYNVVTDPKQGINVAASRPDLQQKMLRLGVGARRPTPFVTRFIDNAPIPATSGGTMTNGLICKSFEGTWPWLPDFRDMTGVAQTYVSTVSAAPRSRPDDVGLSFEGFISVPTTGSYQFKTDSDGATCVWIDETRVIDNDFSFTSSKGSSPVALEAGFHPIRVHYRHQGGAASLQLSYSGPGITMRVVPSSSFFVEGPPPELQPDTVATKRGTAVTSDLLANDNSTLPLTLASAGPTLLGTTSIVSNRFKLIPTTIGYDEFPYTATNGFSQYTSHVATTVLFDDEVWLPFEEGAGSTVNGFGGNGSVVGNLSGFANPASAWTSGRFHHALSFDGIDDHVDLPGMALPTGQHPRTFSCWLKTASKSSPELQTLFSYGSNITGGRFIVRLNNEANVSSFQALKLEVGSGDGQITGTTLLNDGAWHHVAVVVD
;
A
#
# COMPACT_ATOMS: atom_id res chain seq x y z
N MET A 1 -4.28 -50.66 57.31
CA MET A 1 -5.73 -50.69 57.61
C MET A 1 -6.46 -49.95 56.49
N LYS A 2 -7.21 -50.66 55.65
CA LYS A 2 -8.39 -50.10 54.95
C LYS A 2 -9.53 -50.00 55.99
N PRO A 3 -10.60 -49.17 55.86
CA PRO A 3 -11.33 -48.95 54.60
C PRO A 3 -12.13 -47.62 54.38
N LYS A 4 -12.72 -47.53 53.17
CA LYS A 4 -14.03 -46.94 52.78
C LYS A 4 -14.24 -45.41 52.69
N SER A 5 -14.44 -44.93 51.46
CA SER A 5 -15.65 -44.20 51.05
C SER A 5 -15.89 -44.31 49.53
N SER A 6 -17.16 -44.40 49.16
CA SER A 6 -17.79 -44.57 47.83
C SER A 6 -17.95 -43.24 47.08
N PRO A 7 -18.34 -43.25 45.79
CA PRO A 7 -17.94 -42.26 44.79
C PRO A 7 -18.94 -41.10 44.63
N LEU A 8 -18.41 -39.92 44.31
CA LEU A 8 -19.16 -38.80 43.73
C LEU A 8 -18.90 -38.81 42.22
N VAL A 9 -19.96 -39.06 41.47
CA VAL A 9 -20.01 -38.86 40.02
C VAL A 9 -19.99 -37.37 39.77
N ALA A 10 -18.88 -36.86 39.23
CA ALA A 10 -18.80 -35.53 38.65
C ALA A 10 -18.67 -35.71 37.13
N SER A 11 -19.74 -35.34 36.42
CA SER A 11 -19.73 -35.19 34.96
C SER A 11 -18.73 -34.10 34.60
N LEU A 12 -17.58 -34.49 34.06
CA LEU A 12 -16.64 -33.60 33.39
C LEU A 12 -17.21 -33.32 31.99
N LEU A 13 -17.88 -32.18 31.84
CA LEU A 13 -18.17 -31.63 30.52
C LEU A 13 -16.84 -31.12 29.93
N LEU A 14 -16.48 -31.69 28.79
CA LEU A 14 -15.51 -31.17 27.85
C LEU A 14 -15.90 -29.74 27.46
N THR A 15 -15.04 -28.77 27.70
CA THR A 15 -15.07 -27.48 27.00
C THR A 15 -13.92 -27.44 26.00
N PRO A 16 -14.18 -27.34 24.68
CA PRO A 16 -13.24 -26.76 23.76
C PRO A 16 -13.47 -25.24 23.67
N PHE A 17 -12.52 -24.54 23.05
CA PHE A 17 -12.43 -23.10 22.80
C PHE A 17 -11.64 -22.26 23.82
N GLY A 18 -10.58 -21.66 23.29
CA GLY A 18 -9.73 -20.71 23.97
C GLY A 18 -10.49 -19.43 24.32
N LEU A 19 -9.95 -18.69 25.27
CA LEU A 19 -10.33 -17.31 25.54
C LEU A 19 -10.16 -16.49 24.25
N LEU A 20 -11.24 -16.37 23.47
CA LEU A 20 -11.50 -15.20 22.66
C LEU A 20 -12.16 -14.14 23.55
N PHE A 21 -11.88 -12.88 23.24
CA PHE A 21 -12.32 -11.71 23.97
C PHE A 21 -13.85 -11.66 24.04
N ALA A 22 -14.44 -11.65 25.24
CA ALA A 22 -15.81 -11.18 25.40
C ALA A 22 -15.80 -9.66 25.18
N ILE A 23 -16.18 -9.21 24.00
CA ILE A 23 -16.44 -7.80 23.71
C ILE A 23 -17.71 -7.43 24.50
N SER A 24 -17.79 -6.24 25.09
CA SER A 24 -19.05 -5.83 25.72
C SER A 24 -20.10 -5.58 24.64
N GLY A 25 -21.04 -6.51 24.47
CA GLY A 25 -22.13 -6.41 23.49
C GLY A 25 -21.82 -7.00 22.11
N ASP A 26 -21.05 -8.07 22.06
CA ASP A 26 -20.97 -9.06 20.96
C ASP A 26 -21.14 -10.43 21.64
N VAL A 27 -22.30 -11.06 21.49
CA VAL A 27 -22.67 -12.26 22.24
C VAL A 27 -22.13 -13.54 21.60
N ASP A 28 -21.96 -13.60 20.29
CA ASP A 28 -21.50 -14.79 19.57
C ASP A 28 -20.01 -14.73 19.16
N ASN A 29 -19.36 -13.59 19.36
CA ASN A 29 -17.95 -13.31 19.09
C ASN A 29 -17.58 -13.46 17.61
N ASP A 30 -18.51 -13.11 16.72
CA ASP A 30 -18.26 -13.08 15.29
C ASP A 30 -17.46 -11.83 14.85
N GLY A 31 -17.45 -10.79 15.69
CA GLY A 31 -16.78 -9.52 15.46
C GLY A 31 -17.72 -8.35 15.11
N LEU A 32 -19.02 -8.58 15.01
CA LEU A 32 -20.07 -7.55 15.01
C LEU A 32 -20.52 -7.26 16.44
N ARG A 33 -21.18 -6.13 16.63
CA ARG A 33 -21.79 -5.81 17.93
C ARG A 33 -23.26 -6.17 17.84
N ASP A 34 -23.86 -6.71 18.90
CA ASP A 34 -25.30 -7.00 18.98
C ASP A 34 -26.17 -5.78 18.60
N ALA A 35 -25.67 -4.56 18.81
CA ALA A 35 -26.35 -3.32 18.46
C ALA A 35 -26.41 -3.03 16.95
N VAL A 36 -25.50 -3.61 16.18
CA VAL A 36 -25.46 -3.61 14.70
C VAL A 36 -26.34 -4.74 14.15
N GLU A 37 -26.53 -5.81 14.92
CA GLU A 37 -27.23 -7.03 14.55
C GLU A 37 -28.70 -7.00 14.94
N SER A 38 -29.54 -6.50 14.03
CA SER A 38 -30.95 -6.26 14.34
C SER A 38 -31.81 -7.52 14.47
N GLY A 39 -31.31 -8.69 14.08
CA GLY A 39 -32.06 -9.96 14.07
C GLY A 39 -33.28 -9.94 13.14
N THR A 40 -33.34 -8.99 12.21
CA THR A 40 -34.50 -8.79 11.32
C THR A 40 -34.52 -9.76 10.14
N GLY A 41 -33.40 -10.42 9.84
CA GLY A 41 -33.22 -11.24 8.64
C GLY A 41 -33.20 -10.41 7.35
N VAL A 42 -32.99 -9.10 7.44
CA VAL A 42 -32.92 -8.18 6.29
C VAL A 42 -31.70 -7.29 6.42
N TYR A 43 -30.74 -7.43 5.49
CA TYR A 43 -29.57 -6.55 5.44
C TYR A 43 -29.97 -5.14 5.01
N VAL A 44 -29.76 -4.16 5.89
CA VAL A 44 -30.01 -2.74 5.60
C VAL A 44 -28.71 -2.00 5.31
N SER A 45 -27.68 -2.22 6.12
CA SER A 45 -26.37 -1.57 6.02
C SER A 45 -25.33 -2.25 6.92
N PRO A 46 -24.03 -1.92 6.81
CA PRO A 46 -23.02 -2.36 7.78
C PRO A 46 -23.29 -1.96 9.24
N SER A 47 -24.14 -0.95 9.48
CA SER A 47 -24.56 -0.51 10.82
C SER A 47 -25.93 -1.06 11.25
N ASN A 48 -26.55 -1.89 10.40
CA ASN A 48 -27.80 -2.61 10.66
C ASN A 48 -27.85 -3.82 9.73
N THR A 49 -27.20 -4.91 10.16
CA THR A 49 -26.86 -6.05 9.31
C THR A 49 -28.02 -7.00 9.10
N GLY A 50 -29.04 -6.96 9.97
CA GLY A 50 -30.12 -7.94 9.95
C GLY A 50 -29.72 -9.32 10.47
N SER A 51 -28.42 -9.56 10.71
CA SER A 51 -27.87 -10.78 11.30
C SER A 51 -28.34 -11.01 12.72
N SER A 52 -28.18 -12.24 13.20
CA SER A 52 -28.55 -12.67 14.54
C SER A 52 -27.45 -12.28 15.54
N PRO A 53 -27.77 -11.56 16.62
CA PRO A 53 -26.80 -11.23 17.69
C PRO A 53 -26.40 -12.44 18.55
N THR A 54 -26.63 -13.67 18.08
CA THR A 54 -26.40 -14.90 18.85
C THR A 54 -25.93 -16.06 17.98
N VAL A 55 -25.80 -15.84 16.68
CA VAL A 55 -25.39 -16.84 15.70
C VAL A 55 -24.36 -16.17 14.81
N ALA A 56 -23.10 -16.53 14.99
CA ALA A 56 -21.96 -15.90 14.31
C ALA A 56 -21.95 -16.00 12.77
N ASP A 57 -22.82 -16.82 12.19
CA ASP A 57 -23.00 -17.07 10.76
C ASP A 57 -24.51 -17.28 10.56
N THR A 58 -25.21 -16.19 10.26
CA THR A 58 -26.68 -16.13 10.30
C THR A 58 -27.33 -16.91 9.16
N ASP A 59 -26.73 -16.91 7.98
CA ASP A 59 -27.25 -17.61 6.80
C ASP A 59 -26.67 -19.01 6.58
N GLY A 60 -25.68 -19.39 7.39
CA GLY A 60 -25.09 -20.74 7.44
C GLY A 60 -24.16 -21.04 6.27
N ASP A 61 -23.62 -20.00 5.63
CA ASP A 61 -22.80 -20.09 4.44
C ASP A 61 -21.33 -20.46 4.73
N SER A 62 -21.00 -20.60 6.03
CA SER A 62 -19.68 -20.86 6.63
C SER A 62 -18.72 -19.67 6.67
N LEU A 63 -19.23 -18.45 6.50
CA LEU A 63 -18.51 -17.20 6.68
C LEU A 63 -19.14 -16.42 7.85
N PRO A 64 -18.34 -15.92 8.81
CA PRO A 64 -18.93 -15.13 9.89
C PRO A 64 -19.53 -13.82 9.39
N ASP A 65 -20.62 -13.37 10.01
CA ASP A 65 -21.40 -12.21 9.56
C ASP A 65 -20.53 -10.94 9.50
N ALA A 66 -19.64 -10.75 10.48
CA ALA A 66 -18.65 -9.66 10.48
C ALA A 66 -17.74 -9.64 9.25
N ILE A 67 -17.35 -10.82 8.77
CA ILE A 67 -16.48 -10.95 7.59
C ILE A 67 -17.28 -10.59 6.35
N GLU A 68 -18.52 -11.04 6.21
CA GLU A 68 -19.38 -10.67 5.09
C GLU A 68 -19.61 -9.17 4.99
N VAL A 69 -19.91 -8.53 6.12
CA VAL A 69 -20.05 -7.08 6.18
C VAL A 69 -18.75 -6.39 5.75
N ALA A 70 -17.59 -6.89 6.18
CA ALA A 70 -16.29 -6.38 5.76
C ALA A 70 -16.01 -6.61 4.26
N LEU A 71 -16.57 -7.67 3.67
CA LEU A 71 -16.50 -7.99 2.25
C LEU A 71 -17.50 -7.21 1.38
N GLY A 72 -18.44 -6.50 2.01
CA GLY A 72 -19.54 -5.81 1.33
C GLY A 72 -20.64 -6.76 0.85
N THR A 73 -20.79 -7.91 1.51
CA THR A 73 -21.84 -8.89 1.27
C THR A 73 -22.90 -8.87 2.38
N SER A 74 -24.06 -9.46 2.10
CA SER A 74 -25.21 -9.53 3.01
C SER A 74 -25.13 -10.79 3.88
N PRO A 75 -24.97 -10.68 5.21
CA PRO A 75 -24.87 -11.81 6.15
C PRO A 75 -26.18 -12.56 6.42
N VAL A 76 -27.23 -12.27 5.65
CA VAL A 76 -28.54 -12.93 5.75
C VAL A 76 -28.93 -13.56 4.41
N ASP A 77 -28.00 -13.62 3.46
CA ASP A 77 -28.20 -14.14 2.12
C ASP A 77 -26.95 -14.91 1.67
N ALA A 78 -27.00 -16.23 1.86
CA ALA A 78 -25.92 -17.15 1.49
C ALA A 78 -25.56 -17.14 -0.01
N SER A 79 -26.34 -16.46 -0.86
CA SER A 79 -26.02 -16.25 -2.29
C SER A 79 -25.25 -14.96 -2.56
N SER A 80 -25.28 -14.00 -1.63
CA SER A 80 -24.54 -12.75 -1.70
C SER A 80 -23.07 -13.00 -1.40
N ARG A 81 -22.31 -13.58 -2.33
CA ARG A 81 -20.89 -13.87 -2.09
C ARG A 81 -19.96 -13.12 -3.03
N VAL A 82 -18.79 -12.84 -2.50
CA VAL A 82 -17.66 -12.35 -3.25
C VAL A 82 -16.74 -13.52 -3.56
N GLN A 83 -16.45 -13.75 -4.84
CA GLN A 83 -15.53 -14.80 -5.24
C GLN A 83 -14.11 -14.46 -4.75
N ARG A 84 -13.58 -15.36 -3.91
CA ARG A 84 -12.21 -15.33 -3.38
C ARG A 84 -11.45 -16.56 -3.91
N PRO A 85 -10.16 -16.43 -4.27
CA PRO A 85 -9.42 -17.56 -4.82
C PRO A 85 -8.96 -18.52 -3.75
N ASN A 86 -8.75 -19.78 -4.14
CA ASN A 86 -7.94 -20.71 -3.35
C ASN A 86 -6.47 -20.30 -3.42
N ILE A 87 -5.70 -20.63 -2.38
CA ILE A 87 -4.28 -20.31 -2.28
C ILE A 87 -3.50 -21.58 -1.96
N ILE A 88 -2.49 -21.90 -2.77
CA ILE A 88 -1.53 -22.97 -2.49
C ILE A 88 -0.13 -22.36 -2.49
N TYR A 89 0.54 -22.41 -1.35
CA TYR A 89 1.92 -21.96 -1.20
C TYR A 89 2.86 -23.15 -1.03
N ILE A 90 3.60 -23.45 -2.09
CA ILE A 90 4.54 -24.56 -2.18
C ILE A 90 5.94 -24.07 -1.86
N LEU A 91 6.57 -24.66 -0.84
CA LEU A 91 7.89 -24.30 -0.35
C LEU A 91 8.82 -25.51 -0.38
N ALA A 92 9.86 -25.47 -1.20
CA ALA A 92 10.96 -26.44 -1.21
C ALA A 92 12.07 -26.07 -0.20
N ASP A 93 12.81 -27.05 0.30
CA ASP A 93 13.90 -26.85 1.27
C ASP A 93 15.27 -27.01 0.58
N ASP A 94 16.11 -25.97 0.62
CA ASP A 94 17.44 -25.91 -0.01
C ASP A 94 17.48 -25.95 -1.55
N MET A 95 16.39 -25.58 -2.23
CA MET A 95 16.34 -25.52 -3.69
C MET A 95 16.74 -24.13 -4.18
N GLY A 96 17.93 -24.03 -4.78
CA GLY A 96 18.52 -22.77 -5.18
C GLY A 96 17.93 -22.21 -6.48
N TYR A 97 18.14 -20.90 -6.72
CA TYR A 97 17.70 -20.20 -7.94
C TYR A 97 18.19 -20.90 -9.20
N GLY A 98 19.39 -21.46 -9.11
CA GLY A 98 20.08 -22.18 -10.16
C GLY A 98 19.47 -23.52 -10.52
N ASP A 99 18.64 -24.12 -9.66
CA ASP A 99 18.12 -25.48 -9.84
C ASP A 99 16.86 -25.56 -10.70
N VAL A 100 16.28 -24.42 -11.06
CA VAL A 100 15.06 -24.34 -11.88
C VAL A 100 15.40 -23.92 -13.32
N GLY A 101 14.81 -24.61 -14.29
CA GLY A 101 14.95 -24.42 -15.73
C GLY A 101 14.78 -22.97 -16.17
N CYS A 102 13.59 -22.41 -15.95
CA CYS A 102 13.20 -21.06 -16.37
C CYS A 102 13.99 -19.91 -15.70
N PHE A 103 14.75 -20.21 -14.65
CA PHE A 103 15.62 -19.27 -13.95
C PHE A 103 17.08 -19.37 -14.39
N TRP A 104 17.65 -20.58 -14.45
CA TRP A 104 19.06 -20.75 -14.79
C TRP A 104 19.38 -22.03 -15.57
N GLN A 105 18.88 -23.21 -15.18
CA GLN A 105 19.32 -24.49 -15.79
C GLN A 105 19.18 -24.49 -17.32
N ASN A 106 18.12 -23.89 -17.87
CA ASN A 106 17.90 -23.88 -19.32
C ASN A 106 18.98 -23.09 -20.08
N GLN A 107 19.60 -22.10 -19.45
CA GLN A 107 20.66 -21.25 -20.03
C GLN A 107 22.05 -21.92 -20.00
N ARG A 108 22.22 -22.99 -19.21
CA ARG A 108 23.52 -23.64 -19.03
C ARG A 108 23.94 -24.49 -20.23
N SER A 109 25.25 -24.55 -20.45
CA SER A 109 25.93 -25.45 -21.39
C SER A 109 26.72 -26.54 -20.64
N GLY A 110 26.87 -27.74 -21.21
CA GLY A 110 27.71 -28.81 -20.67
C GLY A 110 26.94 -30.02 -20.11
N ILE A 111 27.66 -30.98 -19.53
CA ILE A 111 27.12 -32.29 -19.10
C ILE A 111 26.47 -32.28 -17.72
N TRP A 112 26.68 -31.24 -16.91
CA TRP A 112 26.11 -31.11 -15.57
C TRP A 112 24.83 -30.28 -15.61
N LYS A 113 23.88 -30.63 -16.47
CA LYS A 113 22.61 -29.92 -16.67
C LYS A 113 21.44 -30.89 -16.50
N PHE A 114 20.36 -30.42 -15.88
CA PHE A 114 19.09 -31.15 -15.79
C PHE A 114 17.90 -30.22 -16.10
N ALA A 115 16.69 -30.77 -16.20
CA ALA A 115 15.50 -30.05 -16.62
C ALA A 115 14.39 -30.08 -15.57
N THR A 116 13.57 -29.03 -15.52
CA THR A 116 12.34 -28.92 -14.72
C THR A 116 11.14 -28.52 -15.60
N PRO A 117 10.76 -29.33 -16.62
CA PRO A 117 9.66 -29.03 -17.53
C PRO A 117 8.33 -28.65 -16.87
N GLY A 118 7.99 -29.22 -15.71
CA GLY A 118 6.77 -28.89 -14.98
C GLY A 118 6.77 -27.46 -14.45
N LEU A 119 7.84 -27.07 -13.76
CA LEU A 119 8.05 -25.71 -13.27
C LEU A 119 8.25 -24.71 -14.42
N ASP A 120 8.88 -25.13 -15.51
CA ASP A 120 9.02 -24.31 -16.71
C ASP A 120 7.65 -24.04 -17.34
N ALA A 121 6.79 -25.05 -17.43
CA ALA A 121 5.41 -24.89 -17.90
C ALA A 121 4.56 -24.04 -16.93
N MET A 122 4.69 -24.24 -15.61
CA MET A 122 4.05 -23.42 -14.59
C MET A 122 4.42 -21.94 -14.77
N ALA A 123 5.70 -21.64 -15.05
CA ALA A 123 6.15 -20.27 -15.30
C ALA A 123 5.60 -19.72 -16.63
N ALA A 124 5.55 -20.52 -17.69
CA ALA A 124 4.99 -20.10 -18.98
C ALA A 124 3.47 -19.83 -18.95
N GLU A 125 2.73 -20.59 -18.15
CA GLU A 125 1.29 -20.39 -17.88
C GLU A 125 1.03 -19.34 -16.78
N GLY A 126 2.07 -18.81 -16.15
CA GLY A 126 2.00 -17.85 -15.06
C GLY A 126 3.02 -16.72 -15.22
N ALA A 127 3.76 -16.44 -14.15
CA ALA A 127 4.86 -15.49 -14.14
C ALA A 127 6.02 -15.99 -13.26
N LYS A 128 7.25 -15.70 -13.67
CA LYS A 128 8.43 -15.86 -12.80
C LYS A 128 8.76 -14.53 -12.13
N MET A 129 9.05 -14.58 -10.84
CA MET A 129 9.48 -13.43 -10.06
C MET A 129 11.00 -13.45 -9.99
N THR A 130 11.65 -12.57 -10.75
CA THR A 130 13.10 -12.66 -10.92
C THR A 130 13.85 -12.16 -9.71
N GLN A 131 13.24 -11.34 -8.85
CA GLN A 131 13.86 -10.68 -7.69
C GLN A 131 13.10 -10.97 -6.37
N SER A 132 12.79 -12.25 -6.12
CA SER A 132 12.13 -12.71 -4.89
C SER A 132 13.15 -13.13 -3.84
N TYR A 133 13.01 -12.61 -2.62
CA TYR A 133 13.93 -12.80 -1.51
C TYR A 133 13.26 -13.50 -0.33
N VAL A 134 14.00 -14.38 0.34
CA VAL A 134 13.58 -14.94 1.62
C VAL A 134 14.04 -14.07 2.79
N GLY A 135 13.30 -14.12 3.90
CA GLY A 135 13.63 -13.45 5.17
C GLY A 135 15.09 -13.63 5.58
N ALA A 136 15.54 -14.88 5.61
CA ALA A 136 16.87 -15.25 6.06
C ALA A 136 17.40 -16.44 5.26
N PRO A 137 18.72 -16.65 5.20
CA PRO A 137 19.32 -17.72 4.42
C PRO A 137 19.34 -19.04 5.21
N ILE A 138 18.32 -19.31 6.04
CA ILE A 138 18.12 -20.56 6.77
C ILE A 138 16.62 -20.84 6.95
N CYS A 139 16.25 -22.11 6.87
CA CYS A 139 14.87 -22.59 6.92
C CYS A 139 14.02 -21.99 8.07
N VAL A 140 14.45 -22.10 9.33
CA VAL A 140 13.60 -21.71 10.48
C VAL A 140 13.29 -20.20 10.52
N SER A 141 14.27 -19.32 10.34
CA SER A 141 14.01 -17.87 10.36
C SER A 141 13.37 -17.38 9.07
N SER A 142 13.64 -18.01 7.92
CA SER A 142 12.91 -17.75 6.67
C SER A 142 11.42 -18.10 6.78
N ARG A 143 11.10 -19.28 7.33
CA ARG A 143 9.73 -19.74 7.57
C ARG A 143 9.02 -18.85 8.60
N CYS A 144 9.74 -18.39 9.63
CA CYS A 144 9.23 -17.39 10.58
C CYS A 144 8.86 -16.07 9.86
N SER A 145 9.74 -15.57 8.98
CA SER A 145 9.47 -14.36 8.20
C SER A 145 8.23 -14.48 7.32
N PHE A 146 8.08 -15.60 6.60
CA PHE A 146 6.90 -15.87 5.78
C PHE A 146 5.64 -15.94 6.65
N LEU A 147 5.62 -16.81 7.67
CA LEU A 147 4.42 -17.06 8.47
C LEU A 147 3.97 -15.82 9.23
N GLN A 148 4.89 -14.98 9.74
CA GLN A 148 4.53 -13.76 10.47
C GLN A 148 4.36 -12.53 9.57
N GLY A 149 4.73 -12.60 8.29
CA GLY A 149 4.80 -11.44 7.41
C GLY A 149 5.80 -10.39 7.90
N GLN A 150 6.97 -10.80 8.40
CA GLN A 150 7.98 -9.90 8.95
C GLN A 150 9.36 -10.09 8.35
N HIS A 151 10.05 -8.99 8.08
CA HIS A 151 11.47 -9.04 7.75
C HIS A 151 12.32 -9.30 9.02
N GLN A 152 13.60 -9.63 8.84
CA GLN A 152 14.45 -10.10 9.95
C GLN A 152 14.69 -9.05 11.05
N GLY A 153 14.50 -7.77 10.78
CA GLY A 153 14.58 -6.73 11.80
C GLY A 153 13.45 -6.80 12.85
N HIS A 154 12.33 -7.45 12.54
CA HIS A 154 11.15 -7.52 13.41
C HIS A 154 10.77 -8.93 13.85
N ALA A 155 11.09 -9.94 13.01
CA ALA A 155 10.89 -11.35 13.30
C ALA A 155 11.52 -11.75 14.64
N ALA A 156 10.89 -12.69 15.33
CA ALA A 156 11.37 -13.16 16.64
C ALA A 156 12.48 -14.25 16.53
N ILE A 157 12.45 -15.01 15.43
CA ILE A 157 13.41 -16.07 15.13
C ILE A 157 14.25 -15.57 13.95
N ARG A 158 15.51 -15.25 14.21
CA ARG A 158 16.38 -14.55 13.24
C ARG A 158 17.53 -15.37 12.71
N ASP A 159 18.04 -16.25 13.57
CA ASP A 159 19.20 -17.08 13.26
C ASP A 159 18.81 -18.56 13.22
N ALA A 160 19.79 -19.44 13.43
CA ALA A 160 19.60 -20.88 13.51
C ALA A 160 19.01 -21.36 14.85
N GLN A 161 18.00 -20.65 15.36
CA GLN A 161 17.29 -20.99 16.60
C GLN A 161 16.30 -22.14 16.34
N PHE A 162 16.83 -23.31 15.97
CA PHE A 162 16.02 -24.46 15.55
C PHE A 162 15.00 -24.88 16.61
N ASP A 163 13.79 -25.15 16.14
CA ASP A 163 12.63 -25.57 16.93
C ASP A 163 12.19 -24.57 18.01
N PHE A 164 12.59 -23.29 17.89
CA PHE A 164 11.95 -22.24 18.68
C PHE A 164 10.47 -22.16 18.34
N ALA A 165 9.65 -21.90 19.35
CA ALA A 165 8.22 -21.76 19.16
C ALA A 165 7.94 -20.47 18.37
N LEU A 166 7.22 -20.58 17.25
CA LEU A 166 6.68 -19.42 16.55
C LEU A 166 5.88 -18.59 17.58
N PRO A 167 6.12 -17.27 17.69
CA PRO A 167 5.38 -16.43 18.61
C PRO A 167 3.86 -16.57 18.40
N ASN A 168 3.10 -16.49 19.49
CA ASN A 168 1.65 -16.45 19.42
C ASN A 168 1.19 -15.03 19.07
N ASN A 169 1.17 -14.72 17.79
CA ASN A 169 0.72 -13.46 17.20
C ASN A 169 0.10 -13.79 15.83
N HIS A 170 -0.35 -12.77 15.08
CA HIS A 170 -0.87 -12.93 13.72
C HIS A 170 0.11 -13.68 12.83
N THR A 171 -0.44 -14.60 12.05
CA THR A 171 0.26 -15.38 11.04
C THR A 171 -0.55 -15.40 9.75
N VAL A 172 0.07 -15.76 8.62
CA VAL A 172 -0.61 -16.02 7.34
C VAL A 172 -1.82 -16.92 7.52
N SER A 173 -1.64 -18.03 8.24
CA SER A 173 -2.68 -19.00 8.52
C SER A 173 -3.76 -18.47 9.45
N SER A 174 -3.42 -17.79 10.56
CA SER A 174 -4.46 -17.25 11.45
C SER A 174 -5.28 -16.16 10.79
N VAL A 175 -4.67 -15.31 9.96
CA VAL A 175 -5.36 -14.26 9.22
C VAL A 175 -6.32 -14.86 8.18
N LEU A 176 -5.88 -15.86 7.42
CA LEU A 176 -6.73 -16.54 6.43
C LEU A 176 -7.83 -17.35 7.09
N GLN A 177 -7.54 -18.03 8.20
CA GLN A 177 -8.54 -18.76 9.00
C GLN A 177 -9.63 -17.81 9.51
N SER A 178 -9.25 -16.68 10.11
CA SER A 178 -10.21 -15.65 10.54
C SER A 178 -10.98 -15.03 9.37
N ALA A 179 -10.42 -15.03 8.16
CA ALA A 179 -11.13 -14.64 6.95
C ALA A 179 -12.01 -15.76 6.37
N GLY A 180 -12.19 -16.90 7.05
CA GLY A 180 -13.06 -18.00 6.61
C GLY A 180 -12.44 -18.95 5.59
N TYR A 181 -11.11 -18.94 5.41
CA TYR A 181 -10.43 -19.96 4.62
C TYR A 181 -10.27 -21.24 5.43
N ARG A 182 -10.42 -22.38 4.77
CA ARG A 182 -9.89 -23.65 5.29
C ARG A 182 -8.37 -23.64 5.23
N THR A 183 -7.69 -23.73 6.37
CA THR A 183 -6.22 -23.64 6.42
C THR A 183 -5.58 -25.00 6.69
N VAL A 184 -4.64 -25.41 5.83
CA VAL A 184 -4.00 -26.73 5.91
C VAL A 184 -2.49 -26.58 5.80
N HIS A 185 -1.75 -27.16 6.75
CA HIS A 185 -0.29 -27.25 6.69
C HIS A 185 0.15 -28.69 6.42
N ILE A 186 0.85 -28.89 5.32
CA ILE A 186 1.38 -30.18 4.90
C ILE A 186 2.91 -30.09 4.82
N GLY A 187 3.62 -30.96 5.52
CA GLY A 187 5.07 -31.10 5.48
C GLY A 187 5.81 -30.54 6.69
N LYS A 188 6.99 -29.95 6.48
CA LYS A 188 7.93 -29.54 7.53
C LYS A 188 7.50 -28.27 8.27
N ALA A 189 7.23 -28.39 9.57
CA ALA A 189 6.93 -27.27 10.45
C ALA A 189 8.19 -26.58 11.00
N GLY A 190 8.95 -27.23 11.88
CA GLY A 190 10.25 -26.75 12.39
C GLY A 190 10.20 -25.52 13.32
N LEU A 191 9.00 -25.13 13.78
CA LEU A 191 8.75 -23.93 14.59
C LEU A 191 7.81 -24.19 15.79
N VAL A 192 7.76 -25.44 16.25
CA VAL A 192 6.72 -25.91 17.20
C VAL A 192 7.03 -25.68 18.67
N GLY A 193 8.30 -25.38 18.99
CA GLY A 193 8.84 -25.37 20.35
C GLY A 193 9.61 -26.67 20.64
N LYS A 194 10.68 -26.55 21.44
CA LYS A 194 11.49 -27.70 21.86
C LYS A 194 10.70 -28.62 22.79
N PHE A 195 10.89 -29.93 22.63
CA PHE A 195 10.30 -30.94 23.49
C PHE A 195 11.23 -32.15 23.67
N ASN A 196 10.97 -32.95 24.70
CA ASN A 196 11.67 -34.20 24.94
C ASN A 196 11.02 -35.34 24.16
N LYS A 197 11.83 -36.09 23.39
CA LYS A 197 11.40 -37.33 22.71
C LYS A 197 11.16 -38.45 23.76
N PRO A 198 10.31 -39.46 23.49
CA PRO A 198 9.56 -39.70 22.25
C PRO A 198 8.34 -38.79 22.12
N LEU A 199 7.94 -38.50 20.89
CA LEU A 199 6.70 -37.79 20.64
C LEU A 199 5.50 -38.69 20.97
N THR A 200 4.57 -38.15 21.76
CA THR A 200 3.25 -38.74 22.03
C THR A 200 2.17 -37.71 21.71
N THR A 201 0.91 -38.14 21.59
CA THR A 201 -0.21 -37.21 21.38
C THR A 201 -0.28 -36.12 22.45
N ALA A 202 -0.06 -36.47 23.73
CA ALA A 202 -0.06 -35.50 24.82
C ALA A 202 1.08 -34.49 24.69
N VAL A 203 2.27 -34.92 24.24
CA VAL A 203 3.39 -34.01 23.96
C VAL A 203 3.05 -33.08 22.79
N ALA A 204 2.52 -33.62 21.69
CA ALA A 204 2.11 -32.83 20.52
C ALA A 204 1.05 -31.76 20.90
N GLN A 205 0.04 -32.15 21.68
CA GLN A 205 -0.97 -31.23 22.24
C GLN A 205 -0.37 -30.19 23.19
N GLY A 206 0.72 -30.53 23.89
CA GLY A 206 1.44 -29.63 24.79
C GLY A 206 2.33 -28.60 24.08
N LEU A 207 2.67 -28.80 22.81
CA LEU A 207 3.57 -27.89 22.09
C LEU A 207 2.96 -26.49 21.97
N PRO A 208 3.71 -25.43 22.32
CA PRO A 208 3.17 -24.07 22.37
C PRO A 208 2.86 -23.50 20.98
N ALA A 209 3.57 -23.97 19.94
CA ALA A 209 3.45 -23.51 18.56
C ALA A 209 3.17 -24.66 17.58
N HIS A 210 2.48 -25.70 18.03
CA HIS A 210 1.92 -26.70 17.11
C HIS A 210 1.16 -25.98 15.97
N PRO A 211 1.21 -26.43 14.70
CA PRO A 211 0.55 -25.74 13.59
C PRO A 211 -0.95 -25.48 13.83
N LEU A 212 -1.64 -26.43 14.44
CA LEU A 212 -3.05 -26.30 14.86
C LEU A 212 -3.32 -25.19 15.89
N LYS A 213 -2.28 -24.64 16.52
CA LYS A 213 -2.33 -23.48 17.44
C LYS A 213 -1.81 -22.20 16.79
N ARG A 214 -1.53 -22.23 15.48
CA ARG A 214 -1.04 -21.10 14.68
C ARG A 214 -1.92 -20.90 13.44
N GLY A 215 -3.22 -21.12 13.60
CA GLY A 215 -4.22 -20.81 12.59
C GLY A 215 -4.39 -21.85 11.48
N PHE A 216 -3.85 -23.06 11.63
CA PHE A 216 -4.14 -24.17 10.72
C PHE A 216 -5.28 -25.04 11.27
N ASP A 217 -6.26 -25.39 10.45
CA ASP A 217 -7.35 -26.31 10.79
C ASP A 217 -6.91 -27.78 10.71
N ARG A 218 -5.97 -28.08 9.80
CA ARG A 218 -5.40 -29.42 9.59
C ARG A 218 -3.89 -29.37 9.48
N TYR A 219 -3.25 -30.40 10.02
CA TYR A 219 -1.80 -30.59 9.92
C TYR A 219 -1.43 -32.03 9.55
N PHE A 220 -0.53 -32.18 8.57
CA PHE A 220 0.08 -33.47 8.25
C PHE A 220 1.56 -33.29 7.91
N GLY A 221 2.49 -33.75 8.76
CA GLY A 221 3.91 -33.64 8.45
C GLY A 221 4.86 -33.63 9.66
N TYR A 222 6.09 -33.17 9.42
CA TYR A 222 7.20 -33.21 10.39
C TYR A 222 7.17 -32.05 11.37
N LEU A 223 7.15 -32.36 12.67
CA LEU A 223 7.08 -31.31 13.70
C LEU A 223 8.38 -30.53 13.87
N THR A 224 9.53 -31.22 13.94
CA THR A 224 10.82 -30.55 14.19
C THR A 224 11.65 -30.34 12.93
N HIS A 225 12.60 -29.42 13.03
CA HIS A 225 13.61 -29.16 12.02
C HIS A 225 14.41 -30.43 11.68
N GLU A 226 14.86 -31.16 12.71
CA GLU A 226 15.66 -32.38 12.56
C GLU A 226 14.86 -33.52 11.91
N ASP A 227 13.57 -33.64 12.24
CA ASP A 227 12.70 -34.65 11.63
C ASP A 227 12.57 -34.43 10.12
N GLY A 228 12.50 -33.17 9.69
CA GLY A 228 12.51 -32.77 8.29
C GLY A 228 13.87 -32.83 7.60
N HIS A 229 14.85 -33.54 8.17
CA HIS A 229 16.08 -33.96 7.48
C HIS A 229 15.99 -35.39 6.93
N GLU A 230 14.95 -36.13 7.28
CA GLU A 230 14.77 -37.52 6.86
C GLU A 230 13.65 -37.58 5.81
N HIS A 231 13.96 -38.01 4.58
CA HIS A 231 12.95 -38.13 3.52
C HIS A 231 12.09 -39.39 3.66
N TYR A 232 12.45 -40.30 4.58
CA TYR A 232 11.68 -41.49 4.95
C TYR A 232 11.38 -41.49 6.45
N PRO A 233 10.18 -41.08 6.91
CA PRO A 233 9.90 -40.88 8.34
C PRO A 233 10.32 -42.04 9.25
N ARG A 234 10.19 -43.27 8.74
CA ARG A 234 10.75 -44.48 9.32
C ARG A 234 11.69 -45.15 8.32
N ASN A 235 12.95 -44.75 8.32
CA ASN A 235 13.95 -45.41 7.50
C ASN A 235 14.43 -46.73 8.13
N ALA A 236 14.26 -47.84 7.44
CA ALA A 236 14.68 -49.18 7.90
C ALA A 236 16.20 -49.30 8.09
N THR A 237 16.97 -48.49 7.36
CA THR A 237 18.44 -48.55 7.33
C THR A 237 19.08 -47.72 8.43
N THR A 238 18.29 -46.90 9.13
CA THR A 238 18.75 -46.05 10.24
C THR A 238 17.97 -46.36 11.52
N THR A 239 18.55 -45.99 12.67
CA THR A 239 17.86 -46.07 13.97
C THR A 239 17.02 -44.82 14.25
N TYR A 240 17.18 -43.76 13.45
CA TYR A 240 16.43 -42.52 13.59
C TYR A 240 14.97 -42.73 13.17
N ARG A 241 14.06 -42.08 13.88
CA ARG A 241 12.62 -42.08 13.59
C ARG A 241 12.18 -40.63 13.61
N ALA A 242 11.85 -40.10 12.44
CA ALA A 242 11.36 -38.74 12.35
C ALA A 242 9.93 -38.66 12.89
N ASN A 243 9.66 -37.61 13.65
CA ASN A 243 8.35 -37.35 14.21
C ASN A 243 7.44 -36.68 13.19
N ILE A 244 6.61 -37.51 12.57
CA ILE A 244 5.55 -37.11 11.67
C ILE A 244 4.20 -37.25 12.39
N CYS A 245 3.33 -36.26 12.21
CA CYS A 245 1.99 -36.28 12.79
C CYS A 245 0.90 -36.17 11.74
N ASP A 246 -0.23 -36.77 12.08
CA ASP A 246 -1.55 -36.45 11.56
C ASP A 246 -2.32 -35.70 12.66
N ASP A 247 -2.49 -34.39 12.51
CA ASP A 247 -2.88 -33.45 13.57
C ASP A 247 -2.00 -33.61 14.82
N TYR A 248 -2.59 -34.04 15.94
CA TYR A 248 -1.88 -34.30 17.18
C TYR A 248 -1.36 -35.74 17.29
N THR A 249 -1.71 -36.62 16.36
CA THR A 249 -1.42 -38.05 16.44
C THR A 249 -0.08 -38.35 15.79
N PRO A 250 0.94 -38.77 16.54
CA PRO A 250 2.19 -39.25 15.94
C PRO A 250 1.92 -40.51 15.12
N ILE A 251 2.44 -40.55 13.90
CA ILE A 251 2.28 -41.67 12.97
C ILE A 251 3.64 -42.27 12.55
N ASN A 252 4.68 -42.02 13.36
CA ASN A 252 6.07 -42.40 13.11
C ASN A 252 6.24 -43.89 12.77
N ASP A 253 5.52 -44.77 13.45
CA ASP A 253 5.69 -46.21 13.31
C ASP A 253 4.94 -46.80 12.14
N ALA A 254 4.03 -46.04 11.55
CA ALA A 254 3.03 -46.68 10.74
C ALA A 254 3.54 -47.00 9.31
N TYR A 255 4.69 -46.48 8.84
CA TYR A 255 5.15 -46.67 7.44
C TYR A 255 6.65 -46.66 7.21
N GLN A 256 7.23 -47.79 6.81
CA GLN A 256 8.69 -47.98 6.69
C GLN A 256 9.30 -47.48 5.37
N ASP A 257 8.52 -47.25 4.31
CA ASP A 257 9.04 -46.94 2.97
C ASP A 257 8.23 -45.83 2.24
N MET A 258 7.57 -44.99 3.02
CA MET A 258 6.87 -43.81 2.53
C MET A 258 7.86 -42.67 2.26
N PHE A 259 8.06 -42.31 0.99
CA PHE A 259 8.83 -41.12 0.64
C PHE A 259 8.03 -39.86 0.95
N ALA A 260 8.55 -38.97 1.79
CA ALA A 260 7.80 -37.87 2.39
C ALA A 260 7.15 -36.93 1.35
N ALA A 261 7.91 -36.53 0.32
CA ALA A 261 7.38 -35.67 -0.74
C ALA A 261 6.20 -36.31 -1.50
N ASP A 262 6.23 -37.63 -1.70
CA ASP A 262 5.13 -38.34 -2.36
C ASP A 262 3.87 -38.29 -1.49
N ALA A 263 4.03 -38.57 -0.20
CA ALA A 263 2.93 -38.54 0.76
C ALA A 263 2.34 -37.15 0.93
N PHE A 264 3.18 -36.11 1.03
CA PHE A 264 2.72 -34.72 1.13
C PHE A 264 1.95 -34.29 -0.13
N THR A 265 2.41 -34.69 -1.32
CA THR A 265 1.72 -34.39 -2.58
C THR A 265 0.39 -35.13 -2.68
N ALA A 266 0.38 -36.43 -2.38
CA ALA A 266 -0.83 -37.25 -2.39
C ALA A 266 -1.88 -36.73 -1.39
N PHE A 267 -1.45 -36.36 -0.19
CA PHE A 267 -2.31 -35.77 0.83
C PHE A 267 -2.86 -34.41 0.39
N ALA A 268 -2.03 -33.55 -0.21
CA ALA A 268 -2.46 -32.26 -0.76
C ALA A 268 -3.53 -32.45 -1.85
N LYS A 269 -3.31 -33.36 -2.82
CA LYS A 269 -4.29 -33.67 -3.86
C LYS A 269 -5.60 -34.17 -3.27
N LYS A 270 -5.55 -35.08 -2.28
CA LYS A 270 -6.74 -35.54 -1.56
C LYS A 270 -7.48 -34.38 -0.91
N THR A 271 -6.78 -33.51 -0.17
CA THR A 271 -7.39 -32.34 0.47
C THR A 271 -8.04 -31.40 -0.54
N ILE A 272 -7.37 -31.10 -1.66
CA ILE A 272 -7.94 -30.26 -2.72
C ILE A 272 -9.24 -30.88 -3.27
N VAL A 273 -9.22 -32.17 -3.59
CA VAL A 273 -10.41 -32.88 -4.10
C VAL A 273 -11.54 -32.87 -3.07
N GLU A 274 -11.25 -33.17 -1.81
CA GLU A 274 -12.25 -33.21 -0.73
C GLU A 274 -12.87 -31.83 -0.48
N GLU A 275 -12.06 -30.78 -0.31
CA GLU A 275 -12.58 -29.42 -0.07
C GLU A 275 -13.38 -28.93 -1.28
N THR A 276 -12.93 -29.20 -2.51
CA THR A 276 -13.67 -28.81 -3.73
C THR A 276 -15.02 -29.52 -3.84
N GLN A 277 -15.10 -30.80 -3.47
CA GLN A 277 -16.32 -31.59 -3.61
C GLN A 277 -17.29 -31.40 -2.43
N GLN A 278 -16.78 -31.22 -1.23
CA GLN A 278 -17.58 -31.16 0.00
C GLN A 278 -17.91 -29.73 0.41
N HIS A 279 -17.07 -28.76 0.05
CA HIS A 279 -17.18 -27.35 0.43
C HIS A 279 -16.84 -26.40 -0.74
N PRO A 280 -17.54 -26.51 -1.90
CA PRO A 280 -17.16 -25.81 -3.14
C PRO A 280 -17.13 -24.27 -3.03
N GLU A 281 -17.83 -23.70 -2.07
CA GLU A 281 -17.94 -22.25 -1.86
C GLU A 281 -16.92 -21.71 -0.86
N ARG A 282 -16.29 -22.60 -0.07
CA ARG A 282 -15.30 -22.20 0.94
C ARG A 282 -13.89 -22.22 0.32
N PRO A 283 -13.18 -21.08 0.29
CA PRO A 283 -11.82 -21.07 -0.21
C PRO A 283 -10.88 -21.80 0.75
N PHE A 284 -9.81 -22.40 0.23
CA PHE A 284 -8.78 -23.04 1.03
C PHE A 284 -7.40 -22.40 0.86
N PHE A 285 -6.61 -22.47 1.93
CA PHE A 285 -5.19 -22.16 1.95
C PHE A 285 -4.39 -23.41 2.31
N ILE A 286 -3.54 -23.88 1.39
CA ILE A 286 -2.63 -24.99 1.62
C ILE A 286 -1.19 -24.46 1.68
N TYR A 287 -0.58 -24.56 2.84
CA TYR A 287 0.86 -24.40 3.01
C TYR A 287 1.54 -25.76 2.84
N LEU A 288 2.11 -26.00 1.67
CA LEU A 288 2.77 -27.26 1.30
C LEU A 288 4.28 -27.07 1.36
N SER A 289 4.85 -27.35 2.53
CA SER A 289 6.26 -27.13 2.83
C SER A 289 7.04 -28.42 2.80
N TYR A 290 7.60 -28.75 1.64
CA TYR A 290 8.45 -29.93 1.46
C TYR A 290 9.73 -29.84 2.29
N ASP A 291 10.22 -31.02 2.70
CA ASP A 291 11.58 -31.28 3.17
C ASP A 291 12.56 -31.49 1.99
N THR A 292 12.04 -31.89 0.83
CA THR A 292 12.81 -32.14 -0.38
C THR A 292 13.20 -30.81 -1.07
N PRO A 293 14.39 -30.68 -1.70
CA PRO A 293 15.48 -31.65 -1.82
C PRO A 293 16.60 -31.48 -0.76
N HIS A 294 16.27 -31.18 0.50
CA HIS A 294 17.25 -30.88 1.56
C HIS A 294 18.44 -31.86 1.58
N PHE A 295 19.62 -31.35 1.89
CA PHE A 295 20.87 -32.07 1.63
C PHE A 295 21.09 -33.34 2.47
N TYR A 296 20.52 -33.40 3.68
CA TYR A 296 20.73 -34.52 4.59
C TYR A 296 19.91 -35.73 4.14
N GLY A 297 20.55 -36.90 4.02
CA GLY A 297 19.86 -38.13 3.63
C GLY A 297 19.25 -38.05 2.23
N GLN A 298 20.01 -37.68 1.19
CA GLN A 298 19.51 -37.76 -0.18
C GLN A 298 19.26 -39.21 -0.55
N TYR A 299 17.99 -39.59 -0.69
CA TYR A 299 17.58 -40.95 -1.00
C TYR A 299 16.89 -41.02 -2.37
N ALA A 300 17.12 -42.11 -3.08
CA ALA A 300 16.29 -42.45 -4.23
C ALA A 300 14.87 -42.82 -3.75
N PRO A 301 13.81 -42.40 -4.47
CA PRO A 301 12.44 -42.81 -4.16
C PRO A 301 12.26 -44.34 -4.14
N THR A 302 11.19 -44.81 -3.50
CA THR A 302 10.90 -46.26 -3.36
C THR A 302 10.28 -46.86 -4.61
N ALA A 303 9.78 -46.02 -5.53
CA ALA A 303 9.26 -46.40 -6.83
C ALA A 303 9.41 -45.26 -7.85
N THR A 304 9.32 -45.60 -9.13
CA THR A 304 9.17 -44.62 -10.22
C THR A 304 7.92 -43.75 -10.01
N TYR A 305 7.89 -42.55 -10.60
CA TYR A 305 6.70 -41.69 -10.50
C TYR A 305 5.51 -42.39 -11.17
N PRO A 306 4.32 -42.47 -10.53
CA PRO A 306 3.18 -43.13 -11.15
C PRO A 306 2.78 -42.46 -12.47
N ALA A 307 2.30 -43.24 -13.43
CA ALA A 307 1.87 -42.70 -14.73
C ALA A 307 0.62 -41.79 -14.59
N GLY A 308 0.46 -40.89 -15.56
CA GLY A 308 -0.62 -39.89 -15.54
C GLY A 308 -0.36 -38.77 -14.52
N LYS A 309 -1.36 -37.91 -14.35
CA LYS A 309 -1.39 -36.79 -13.40
C LYS A 309 -2.86 -36.51 -13.03
N GLY A 310 -3.10 -35.58 -12.12
CA GLY A 310 -4.42 -35.06 -11.83
C GLY A 310 -5.23 -35.96 -10.90
N VAL A 311 -6.56 -35.84 -10.94
CA VAL A 311 -7.46 -36.50 -9.99
C VAL A 311 -7.31 -38.03 -10.02
N ASN A 312 -7.16 -38.61 -11.22
CA ASN A 312 -7.17 -40.07 -11.43
C ASN A 312 -5.79 -40.70 -11.68
N GLY A 313 -4.73 -39.89 -11.84
CA GLY A 313 -3.38 -40.35 -12.17
C GLY A 313 -2.33 -39.84 -11.17
N GLY A 314 -1.06 -40.15 -11.42
CA GLY A 314 0.04 -39.66 -10.58
C GLY A 314 -0.01 -40.19 -9.13
N LEU A 315 0.41 -39.36 -8.19
CA LEU A 315 0.43 -39.71 -6.77
C LEU A 315 -0.98 -39.74 -6.18
N GLN A 316 -1.31 -40.80 -5.46
CA GLN A 316 -2.66 -41.01 -4.92
C GLN A 316 -2.59 -41.36 -3.44
N TRP A 317 -3.45 -40.72 -2.66
CA TRP A 317 -3.57 -41.02 -1.23
C TRP A 317 -4.42 -42.28 -1.05
N THR A 318 -3.80 -43.36 -0.57
CA THR A 318 -4.47 -44.67 -0.41
C THR A 318 -4.99 -44.91 1.00
N GLY A 319 -4.68 -44.01 1.95
CA GLY A 319 -4.96 -44.23 3.36
C GLY A 319 -4.07 -45.32 3.98
N SER A 320 -4.30 -45.63 5.26
CA SER A 320 -3.56 -46.67 5.98
C SER A 320 -3.82 -48.05 5.35
N PRO A 321 -2.82 -48.95 5.22
CA PRO A 321 -1.49 -48.90 5.82
C PRO A 321 -0.34 -48.50 4.88
N SER A 322 -0.58 -47.78 3.77
CA SER A 322 0.52 -47.36 2.88
C SER A 322 0.55 -45.85 2.61
N TYR A 323 -0.56 -45.15 2.87
CA TYR A 323 -0.85 -43.73 2.68
C TYR A 323 -0.67 -43.17 1.26
N VAL A 324 0.34 -43.59 0.53
CA VAL A 324 0.59 -43.23 -0.86
C VAL A 324 0.82 -44.48 -1.70
N ASN A 325 0.35 -44.44 -2.95
CA ASN A 325 0.46 -45.54 -3.91
C ASN A 325 1.90 -45.88 -4.36
N THR A 326 2.91 -45.15 -3.87
CA THR A 326 4.34 -45.44 -4.09
C THR A 326 5.01 -46.13 -2.90
N ALA A 327 4.34 -46.24 -1.75
CA ALA A 327 4.80 -47.05 -0.64
C ALA A 327 4.54 -48.54 -0.93
N THR A 328 5.55 -49.37 -0.75
CA THR A 328 5.54 -50.80 -1.11
C THR A 328 5.50 -51.74 0.09
N ASN A 329 5.62 -51.21 1.32
CA ASN A 329 5.84 -51.95 2.55
C ASN A 329 7.06 -52.90 2.48
N ASP A 330 8.05 -52.58 1.65
CA ASP A 330 9.27 -53.37 1.46
C ASP A 330 10.49 -52.49 1.78
N PRO A 331 11.15 -52.69 2.94
CA PRO A 331 12.29 -51.87 3.34
C PRO A 331 13.50 -51.97 2.41
N THR A 332 13.57 -53.01 1.57
CA THR A 332 14.65 -53.16 0.58
C THR A 332 14.50 -52.20 -0.62
N LYS A 333 13.36 -51.51 -0.72
CA LYS A 333 13.08 -50.52 -1.77
C LYS A 333 13.51 -49.10 -1.40
N ILE A 334 13.78 -48.84 -0.12
CA ILE A 334 14.28 -47.54 0.35
C ILE A 334 15.63 -47.27 -0.32
N ASP A 335 15.80 -46.06 -0.87
CA ASP A 335 17.04 -45.62 -1.49
C ASP A 335 17.53 -46.53 -2.63
N ASN A 336 16.63 -47.21 -3.33
CA ASN A 336 16.99 -48.12 -4.41
C ASN A 336 17.37 -47.33 -5.68
N PRO A 337 18.62 -47.42 -6.18
CA PRO A 337 19.08 -46.64 -7.33
C PRO A 337 18.36 -46.98 -8.65
N ASN A 338 17.64 -48.10 -8.73
CA ASN A 338 16.83 -48.43 -9.91
C ASN A 338 15.57 -47.56 -10.04
N ASN A 339 15.21 -46.84 -8.98
CA ASN A 339 14.04 -45.96 -8.93
C ASN A 339 14.38 -44.48 -9.14
N LEU A 340 15.64 -44.17 -9.49
CA LEU A 340 16.04 -42.81 -9.87
C LEU A 340 15.22 -42.31 -11.07
N HIS A 341 15.05 -41.00 -11.16
CA HIS A 341 14.26 -40.42 -12.25
C HIS A 341 14.93 -40.73 -13.60
N PRO A 342 14.18 -41.19 -14.63
CA PRO A 342 14.75 -41.71 -15.88
C PRO A 342 15.51 -40.66 -16.70
N SER A 343 15.25 -39.37 -16.51
CA SER A 343 15.96 -38.28 -17.19
C SER A 343 17.35 -37.98 -16.62
N VAL A 344 17.73 -38.61 -15.50
CA VAL A 344 19.01 -38.36 -14.85
C VAL A 344 20.14 -38.95 -15.69
N ASN A 345 21.24 -38.20 -15.84
CA ASN A 345 22.38 -38.68 -16.59
C ASN A 345 23.05 -39.88 -15.86
N PRO A 346 23.16 -41.06 -16.52
CA PRO A 346 23.72 -42.25 -15.88
C PRO A 346 25.20 -42.12 -15.51
N THR A 347 25.94 -41.20 -16.15
CA THR A 347 27.37 -41.00 -15.92
C THR A 347 27.68 -40.15 -14.68
N TRP A 348 26.68 -39.52 -14.06
CA TRP A 348 26.89 -38.78 -12.81
C TRP A 348 27.11 -39.72 -11.63
N TYR A 349 27.85 -39.23 -10.63
CA TYR A 349 27.99 -39.91 -9.35
C TYR A 349 26.64 -40.03 -8.65
N LEU A 350 26.48 -41.03 -7.78
CA LEU A 350 25.19 -41.42 -7.23
C LEU A 350 24.47 -40.29 -6.47
N SER A 351 25.18 -39.50 -5.65
CA SER A 351 24.55 -38.38 -4.94
C SER A 351 24.00 -37.32 -5.90
N ALA A 352 24.70 -36.96 -6.98
CA ALA A 352 24.16 -36.08 -8.01
C ALA A 352 22.89 -36.65 -8.66
N LYS A 353 22.87 -37.96 -8.92
CA LYS A 353 21.69 -38.63 -9.47
C LYS A 353 20.49 -38.59 -8.53
N LYS A 354 20.73 -38.79 -7.23
CA LYS A 354 19.71 -38.71 -6.17
C LYS A 354 19.17 -37.30 -6.03
N TYR A 355 20.05 -36.29 -5.92
CA TYR A 355 19.66 -34.89 -5.87
C TYR A 355 18.77 -34.48 -7.05
N VAL A 356 19.23 -34.73 -8.28
CA VAL A 356 18.42 -34.40 -9.46
C VAL A 356 17.12 -35.21 -9.49
N SER A 357 17.12 -36.48 -9.06
CA SER A 357 15.88 -37.26 -8.95
C SER A 357 14.88 -36.64 -7.99
N MET A 358 15.33 -36.07 -6.87
CA MET A 358 14.48 -35.36 -5.91
C MET A 358 13.92 -34.06 -6.48
N VAL A 359 14.75 -33.26 -7.16
CA VAL A 359 14.30 -32.04 -7.85
C VAL A 359 13.28 -32.38 -8.95
N ARG A 360 13.54 -33.43 -9.74
CA ARG A 360 12.61 -33.97 -10.73
C ARG A 360 11.30 -34.47 -10.09
N ARG A 361 11.38 -35.08 -8.90
CA ARG A 361 10.20 -35.54 -8.16
C ARG A 361 9.30 -34.37 -7.77
N LEU A 362 9.88 -33.27 -7.28
CA LEU A 362 9.14 -32.05 -6.97
C LEU A 362 8.50 -31.43 -8.22
N ASP A 363 9.22 -31.39 -9.34
CA ASP A 363 8.69 -30.93 -10.63
C ASP A 363 7.46 -31.73 -11.09
N ASP A 364 7.52 -33.05 -10.96
CA ASP A 364 6.40 -33.95 -11.28
C ASP A 364 5.24 -33.75 -10.30
N SER A 365 5.51 -33.62 -8.99
CA SER A 365 4.52 -33.34 -7.95
C SER A 365 3.78 -32.03 -8.14
N VAL A 366 4.50 -30.94 -8.46
CA VAL A 366 3.86 -29.65 -8.76
C VAL A 366 2.98 -29.78 -9.99
N SER A 367 3.47 -30.42 -11.06
CA SER A 367 2.66 -30.67 -12.25
C SER A 367 1.40 -31.48 -11.96
N ASP A 368 1.49 -32.46 -11.07
CA ASP A 368 0.39 -33.32 -10.67
C ASP A 368 -0.70 -32.54 -9.93
N ILE A 369 -0.30 -31.64 -9.01
CA ILE A 369 -1.21 -30.70 -8.32
C ILE A 369 -1.88 -29.76 -9.33
N LEU A 370 -1.12 -29.14 -10.24
CA LEU A 370 -1.68 -28.22 -11.24
C LEU A 370 -2.68 -28.93 -12.15
N GLN A 371 -2.41 -30.17 -12.55
CA GLN A 371 -3.36 -30.97 -13.32
C GLN A 371 -4.61 -31.32 -12.48
N THR A 372 -4.48 -31.58 -11.18
CA THR A 372 -5.63 -31.79 -10.29
C THR A 372 -6.55 -30.57 -10.27
N LEU A 373 -5.98 -29.35 -10.20
CA LEU A 373 -6.78 -28.12 -10.26
C LEU A 373 -7.51 -27.95 -11.59
N LYS A 374 -6.84 -28.28 -12.71
CA LYS A 374 -7.43 -28.25 -14.06
C LYS A 374 -8.56 -29.27 -14.20
N ASP A 375 -8.36 -30.50 -13.74
CA ASP A 375 -9.35 -31.59 -13.78
C ASP A 375 -10.61 -31.24 -12.96
N LEU A 376 -10.44 -30.50 -11.86
CA LEU A 376 -11.52 -30.03 -11.00
C LEU A 376 -12.18 -28.73 -11.50
N GLY A 377 -11.62 -28.07 -12.51
CA GLY A 377 -12.14 -26.81 -13.06
C GLY A 377 -12.01 -25.60 -12.14
N ILE A 378 -11.08 -25.64 -11.16
CA ILE A 378 -10.85 -24.55 -10.19
C ILE A 378 -9.52 -23.82 -10.41
N ASP A 379 -8.79 -24.16 -11.46
CA ASP A 379 -7.52 -23.54 -11.84
C ASP A 379 -7.60 -22.02 -12.02
N ASN A 380 -8.66 -21.53 -12.69
CA ASN A 380 -8.85 -20.09 -12.88
C ASN A 380 -9.11 -19.32 -11.58
N ASN A 381 -9.58 -19.99 -10.51
CA ASN A 381 -9.81 -19.40 -9.19
C ASN A 381 -8.81 -19.90 -8.14
N THR A 382 -7.60 -20.30 -8.54
CA THR A 382 -6.57 -20.77 -7.61
C THR A 382 -5.22 -20.11 -7.90
N LEU A 383 -4.67 -19.41 -6.91
CA LEU A 383 -3.28 -18.95 -6.93
C LEU A 383 -2.38 -20.06 -6.38
N VAL A 384 -1.42 -20.51 -7.20
CA VAL A 384 -0.34 -21.41 -6.78
C VAL A 384 1.00 -20.68 -6.83
N VAL A 385 1.70 -20.64 -5.70
CA VAL A 385 3.05 -20.07 -5.59
C VAL A 385 4.02 -21.21 -5.34
N PHE A 386 5.08 -21.30 -6.14
CA PHE A 386 6.21 -22.20 -5.89
C PHE A 386 7.44 -21.37 -5.52
N THR A 387 8.11 -21.72 -4.42
CA THR A 387 9.37 -21.09 -4.00
C THR A 387 10.24 -22.02 -3.15
N SER A 388 11.36 -21.52 -2.63
CA SER A 388 12.22 -22.19 -1.65
C SER A 388 12.49 -21.31 -0.43
N ASP A 389 12.82 -21.92 0.71
CA ASP A 389 13.04 -21.24 1.98
C ASP A 389 14.42 -20.60 2.13
N ASN A 390 15.40 -20.97 1.32
CA ASN A 390 16.70 -20.32 1.22
C ASN A 390 17.41 -20.69 -0.08
N GLY A 391 18.59 -20.09 -0.32
CA GLY A 391 19.52 -20.54 -1.35
C GLY A 391 19.98 -21.99 -1.17
N PRO A 392 20.75 -22.55 -2.12
CA PRO A 392 21.16 -23.95 -2.06
C PRO A 392 22.01 -24.23 -0.82
N ALA A 393 21.87 -25.39 -0.21
CA ALA A 393 22.77 -25.83 0.84
C ALA A 393 24.10 -26.35 0.29
N GLU A 394 25.14 -26.33 1.12
CA GLU A 394 26.31 -27.16 0.88
C GLU A 394 25.92 -28.64 1.05
N THR A 395 26.15 -29.46 0.03
CA THR A 395 25.72 -30.87 0.01
C THR A 395 26.87 -31.78 -0.43
N GLU A 396 26.71 -33.11 -0.31
CA GLU A 396 27.61 -34.09 -0.94
C GLU A 396 27.68 -33.93 -2.46
N VAL A 397 26.61 -33.41 -3.06
CA VAL A 397 26.61 -32.86 -4.41
C VAL A 397 27.16 -31.44 -4.32
N TYR A 398 28.40 -31.27 -4.77
CA TYR A 398 29.03 -29.96 -4.86
C TYR A 398 28.08 -28.97 -5.58
N PRO A 399 27.48 -27.95 -4.92
CA PRO A 399 26.54 -27.03 -5.55
C PRO A 399 27.05 -26.39 -6.85
N PRO A 400 28.37 -26.11 -7.00
CA PRO A 400 28.91 -25.64 -8.27
C PRO A 400 28.78 -26.63 -9.44
N SER A 401 28.65 -27.94 -9.21
CA SER A 401 28.38 -28.91 -10.28
C SER A 401 27.14 -28.49 -11.08
N PHE A 402 26.07 -28.09 -10.38
CA PHE A 402 24.83 -27.65 -11.00
C PHE A 402 24.66 -26.13 -11.03
N GLN A 403 25.61 -25.37 -10.49
CA GLN A 403 25.47 -23.92 -10.25
C GLN A 403 24.12 -23.60 -9.61
N SER A 404 23.78 -24.31 -8.54
CA SER A 404 22.48 -24.22 -7.85
C SER A 404 22.19 -22.81 -7.31
N TYR A 405 23.20 -21.97 -7.13
CA TYR A 405 23.07 -20.55 -6.75
C TYR A 405 22.79 -19.63 -7.95
N GLY A 406 22.68 -20.17 -9.17
CA GLY A 406 22.40 -19.38 -10.37
C GLY A 406 23.61 -18.52 -10.81
N PRO A 407 23.36 -17.31 -11.34
CA PRO A 407 24.42 -16.38 -11.71
C PRO A 407 25.04 -15.63 -10.50
N PHE A 408 24.63 -15.97 -9.27
CA PHE A 408 24.96 -15.24 -8.04
C PHE A 408 26.15 -15.85 -7.29
N GLU A 409 26.65 -15.13 -6.28
CA GLU A 409 27.56 -15.66 -5.27
C GLU A 409 26.85 -15.86 -3.91
N GLY A 410 27.38 -16.74 -3.07
CA GLY A 410 26.80 -17.14 -1.79
C GLY A 410 25.80 -18.29 -1.88
N ILE A 411 25.59 -18.94 -0.73
CA ILE A 411 24.69 -20.10 -0.57
C ILE A 411 23.91 -19.97 0.74
N LYS A 412 23.18 -21.02 1.15
CA LYS A 412 22.54 -21.10 2.47
C LYS A 412 23.50 -20.64 3.57
N GLY A 413 23.03 -19.71 4.39
CA GLY A 413 23.78 -19.01 5.42
C GLY A 413 24.52 -17.74 4.99
N ASP A 414 24.44 -17.30 3.73
CA ASP A 414 24.98 -16.02 3.25
C ASP A 414 23.85 -14.99 2.99
N LEU A 415 24.11 -13.71 3.24
CA LEU A 415 23.25 -12.60 2.79
C LEU A 415 23.64 -12.05 1.41
N TRP A 416 24.53 -12.73 0.70
CA TRP A 416 24.75 -12.52 -0.72
C TRP A 416 23.56 -13.03 -1.53
N GLU A 417 23.38 -12.55 -2.75
CA GLU A 417 22.22 -12.86 -3.62
C GLU A 417 21.92 -14.37 -3.67
N GLY A 418 22.93 -15.23 -3.81
CA GLY A 418 22.75 -16.68 -3.92
C GLY A 418 22.23 -17.38 -2.65
N GLY A 419 22.33 -16.73 -1.47
CA GLY A 419 21.82 -17.26 -0.20
C GLY A 419 20.39 -16.88 0.13
N ILE A 420 19.90 -15.74 -0.39
CA ILE A 420 18.58 -15.19 -0.05
C ILE A 420 17.64 -14.99 -1.26
N ARG A 421 18.13 -14.98 -2.50
CA ARG A 421 17.29 -14.88 -3.70
C ARG A 421 16.87 -16.27 -4.18
N THR A 422 15.58 -16.58 -4.14
CA THR A 422 15.05 -17.93 -4.41
C THR A 422 14.19 -17.96 -5.67
N PRO A 423 14.12 -19.11 -6.37
CA PRO A 423 13.29 -19.21 -7.57
C PRO A 423 11.83 -19.12 -7.13
N THR A 424 11.08 -18.14 -7.64
CA THR A 424 9.68 -17.95 -7.25
C THR A 424 8.77 -17.84 -8.46
N ILE A 425 7.80 -18.74 -8.58
CA ILE A 425 6.84 -18.80 -9.68
C ILE A 425 5.44 -18.60 -9.11
N ALA A 426 4.65 -17.71 -9.72
CA ALA A 426 3.24 -17.55 -9.41
C ALA A 426 2.41 -17.98 -10.62
N TRP A 427 1.49 -18.91 -10.41
CA TRP A 427 0.59 -19.46 -11.41
C TRP A 427 -0.85 -19.21 -10.98
N TRP A 428 -1.61 -18.52 -11.83
CA TRP A 428 -3.02 -18.23 -11.61
C TRP A 428 -3.65 -17.85 -12.95
N PRO A 429 -4.00 -18.82 -13.81
CA PRO A 429 -4.38 -18.59 -15.20
C PRO A 429 -5.54 -17.61 -15.39
N GLY A 430 -6.46 -17.55 -14.42
CA GLY A 430 -7.60 -16.64 -14.46
C GLY A 430 -7.26 -15.16 -14.22
N THR A 431 -6.07 -14.86 -13.68
CA THR A 431 -5.68 -13.48 -13.28
C THR A 431 -4.33 -13.04 -13.86
N ILE A 432 -3.34 -13.92 -13.89
CA ILE A 432 -2.01 -13.61 -14.41
C ILE A 432 -2.07 -13.74 -15.92
N THR A 433 -1.96 -12.62 -16.65
CA THR A 433 -1.80 -12.65 -18.12
C THR A 433 -0.47 -13.29 -18.49
N ALA A 434 -0.50 -14.58 -18.82
CA ALA A 434 0.65 -15.35 -19.20
C ALA A 434 0.91 -15.29 -20.71
N THR A 435 2.15 -15.53 -21.12
CA THR A 435 2.50 -15.61 -22.55
C THR A 435 2.27 -16.99 -23.14
N ASN A 436 2.11 -18.02 -22.29
CA ASN A 436 2.01 -19.43 -22.67
C ASN A 436 3.18 -19.90 -23.55
N GLN A 437 4.34 -19.24 -23.47
CA GLN A 437 5.52 -19.52 -24.27
C GLN A 437 6.77 -19.54 -23.40
N LEU A 438 7.49 -20.67 -23.43
CA LEU A 438 8.76 -20.84 -22.70
C LEU A 438 9.84 -19.83 -23.12
N SER A 439 9.83 -19.40 -24.39
CA SER A 439 10.78 -18.43 -24.94
C SER A 439 10.53 -16.99 -24.47
N ASN A 440 9.37 -16.71 -23.87
CA ASN A 440 8.97 -15.35 -23.48
C ASN A 440 8.13 -15.37 -22.21
N ILE A 441 8.59 -16.02 -21.15
CA ILE A 441 7.87 -16.10 -19.88
C ILE A 441 7.67 -14.69 -19.30
N ARG A 442 6.48 -14.40 -18.75
CA ARG A 442 6.22 -13.13 -18.05
C ARG A 442 7.14 -12.99 -16.83
N GLU A 443 7.84 -11.87 -16.74
CA GLU A 443 8.73 -11.56 -15.62
C GLU A 443 8.12 -10.48 -14.71
N ILE A 444 8.15 -10.73 -13.41
CA ILE A 444 7.93 -9.72 -12.38
C ILE A 444 9.30 -9.37 -11.82
N THR A 445 9.74 -8.15 -12.12
CA THR A 445 11.11 -7.68 -11.85
C THR A 445 11.21 -6.87 -10.56
N ARG A 446 10.08 -6.49 -9.98
CA ARG A 446 10.07 -5.74 -8.72
C ARG A 446 10.61 -6.60 -7.57
N PRO A 447 11.50 -6.07 -6.71
CA PRO A 447 11.97 -6.80 -5.54
C PRO A 447 10.84 -7.08 -4.55
N THR A 448 10.78 -8.31 -4.05
CA THR A 448 9.81 -8.75 -3.04
C THR A 448 10.47 -9.59 -1.96
N GLY A 449 9.97 -9.53 -0.73
CA GLY A 449 10.34 -10.44 0.35
C GLY A 449 9.27 -11.52 0.55
N ASN A 450 9.64 -12.69 1.08
CA ASN A 450 8.66 -13.74 1.39
C ASN A 450 7.64 -13.31 2.46
N TRP A 451 7.91 -12.23 3.20
CA TRP A 451 6.98 -11.60 4.13
C TRP A 451 5.86 -10.79 3.45
N ASP A 452 6.00 -10.45 2.16
CA ASP A 452 4.97 -9.75 1.37
C ASP A 452 3.73 -10.62 1.08
N TRP A 453 3.87 -11.95 1.22
CA TRP A 453 2.77 -12.88 0.97
C TRP A 453 1.65 -12.77 1.99
N LEU A 454 1.92 -12.38 3.24
CA LEU A 454 0.86 -12.11 4.22
C LEU A 454 -0.07 -11.00 3.71
N ALA A 455 0.49 -9.85 3.35
CA ALA A 455 -0.29 -8.73 2.82
C ALA A 455 -1.00 -9.08 1.51
N THR A 456 -0.33 -9.87 0.65
CA THR A 456 -0.91 -10.35 -0.62
C THR A 456 -2.13 -11.24 -0.37
N PHE A 457 -2.02 -12.21 0.55
CA PHE A 457 -3.10 -13.14 0.85
C PHE A 457 -4.23 -12.48 1.63
N SER A 458 -3.94 -11.51 2.51
CA SER A 458 -4.96 -10.66 3.11
C SER A 458 -5.79 -9.92 2.05
N GLN A 459 -5.12 -9.32 1.05
CA GLN A 459 -5.83 -8.64 -0.04
C GLN A 459 -6.69 -9.60 -0.88
N LEU A 460 -6.22 -10.82 -1.16
CA LEU A 460 -7.01 -11.85 -1.86
C LEU A 460 -8.21 -12.32 -1.04
N ALA A 461 -8.03 -12.42 0.28
CA ALA A 461 -9.10 -12.70 1.23
C ALA A 461 -10.01 -11.50 1.48
N ARG A 462 -9.68 -10.32 0.92
CA ARG A 462 -10.38 -9.04 1.05
C ARG A 462 -10.53 -8.57 2.50
N VAL A 463 -9.51 -8.83 3.29
CA VAL A 463 -9.34 -8.28 4.64
C VAL A 463 -8.06 -7.42 4.67
N PRO A 464 -7.95 -6.41 5.55
CA PRO A 464 -6.72 -5.65 5.64
C PRO A 464 -5.57 -6.52 6.19
N SER A 465 -4.34 -6.24 5.77
CA SER A 465 -3.17 -6.83 6.43
C SER A 465 -3.10 -6.33 7.89
N PRO A 466 -2.68 -7.15 8.87
CA PRO A 466 -2.39 -6.66 10.22
C PRO A 466 -1.26 -5.63 10.20
N SER A 467 -1.38 -4.60 11.04
CA SER A 467 -0.33 -3.58 11.28
C SER A 467 1.01 -4.20 11.72
N PHE A 468 0.98 -5.39 12.30
CA PHE A 468 2.19 -6.13 12.69
C PHE A 468 3.05 -6.58 11.49
N SER A 469 2.48 -6.65 10.28
CA SER A 469 3.18 -7.05 9.06
C SER A 469 4.13 -5.98 8.55
N ASP A 470 5.26 -6.40 7.98
CA ASP A 470 6.19 -5.53 7.24
C ASP A 470 5.91 -5.53 5.73
N GLY A 471 5.10 -6.50 5.26
CA GLY A 471 4.88 -6.75 3.84
C GLY A 471 4.01 -5.72 3.11
N VAL A 472 4.12 -5.75 1.78
CA VAL A 472 3.20 -5.09 0.84
C VAL A 472 2.63 -6.10 -0.13
N SER A 473 1.36 -5.93 -0.51
CA SER A 473 0.74 -6.87 -1.44
C SER A 473 1.38 -6.82 -2.83
N ILE A 474 1.74 -7.99 -3.35
CA ILE A 474 2.32 -8.19 -4.69
C ILE A 474 1.21 -8.29 -5.76
N LEU A 475 -0.05 -8.37 -5.34
CA LEU A 475 -1.19 -8.61 -6.24
C LEU A 475 -1.23 -7.67 -7.46
N PRO A 476 -0.98 -6.35 -7.35
CA PRO A 476 -0.99 -5.49 -8.53
C PRO A 476 0.07 -5.87 -9.57
N SER A 477 1.25 -6.33 -9.14
CA SER A 477 2.29 -6.82 -10.06
C SER A 477 1.91 -8.17 -10.68
N LEU A 478 1.18 -9.03 -9.96
CA LEU A 478 0.70 -10.32 -10.47
C LEU A 478 -0.44 -10.13 -11.48
N SER A 479 -1.45 -9.33 -11.16
CA SER A 479 -2.62 -9.09 -12.02
C SER A 479 -2.35 -8.11 -13.16
N GLY A 480 -1.31 -7.27 -13.03
CA GLY A 480 -1.08 -6.14 -13.92
C GLY A 480 -2.10 -5.00 -13.75
N GLN A 481 -2.86 -5.01 -12.65
CA GLN A 481 -3.91 -4.03 -12.36
C GLN A 481 -3.58 -3.25 -11.08
N GLY A 482 -3.68 -1.92 -11.15
CA GLY A 482 -3.36 -1.03 -10.03
C GLY A 482 -1.86 -0.77 -9.87
N THR A 483 -1.49 -0.16 -8.75
CA THR A 483 -0.09 0.16 -8.40
C THR A 483 0.27 -0.53 -7.10
N GLN A 484 1.33 -1.34 -7.11
CA GLN A 484 1.83 -1.97 -5.90
C GLN A 484 2.47 -0.91 -4.98
N ALA A 485 2.07 -0.89 -3.71
CA ALA A 485 2.66 -0.01 -2.69
C ALA A 485 4.15 -0.34 -2.47
N ASP A 486 4.98 0.66 -2.13
CA ASP A 486 6.42 0.47 -1.87
C ASP A 486 6.80 0.90 -0.46
N ARG A 487 7.41 0.00 0.32
CA ARG A 487 8.04 0.35 1.60
C ARG A 487 9.41 1.00 1.39
N GLY A 488 9.96 0.93 0.18
CA GLY A 488 11.21 1.59 -0.22
C GLY A 488 12.48 0.82 0.15
N TYR A 489 12.38 -0.27 0.91
CA TYR A 489 13.52 -1.11 1.26
C TYR A 489 13.14 -2.58 1.54
N LEU A 490 14.12 -3.48 1.44
CA LEU A 490 14.11 -4.81 2.06
C LEU A 490 15.24 -4.89 3.08
N TYR A 491 15.02 -5.58 4.21
CA TYR A 491 15.98 -5.68 5.30
C TYR A 491 16.27 -7.12 5.67
N PHE A 492 17.56 -7.44 5.85
CA PHE A 492 18.04 -8.77 6.19
C PHE A 492 19.11 -8.70 7.29
N GLU A 493 19.09 -9.65 8.22
CA GLU A 493 20.18 -9.86 9.16
C GLU A 493 20.32 -11.34 9.46
N PHE A 494 21.54 -11.82 9.64
CA PHE A 494 21.78 -13.22 9.90
C PHE A 494 23.16 -13.47 10.51
N GLN A 495 23.23 -14.38 11.48
CA GLN A 495 24.46 -14.78 12.15
C GLN A 495 24.59 -16.30 12.13
N ARG A 496 25.42 -16.80 11.22
CA ARG A 496 25.91 -18.19 11.22
C ARG A 496 27.12 -18.34 10.30
N GLY A 497 28.00 -19.29 10.64
CA GLY A 497 29.19 -19.59 9.86
C GLY A 497 30.33 -18.59 10.11
N TYR A 498 31.47 -18.85 9.47
CA TYR A 498 32.69 -18.07 9.68
C TYR A 498 33.22 -17.45 8.38
N GLU A 499 32.99 -18.09 7.22
CA GLU A 499 33.35 -17.55 5.91
C GLU A 499 32.34 -17.98 4.83
N THR A 500 32.27 -17.20 3.75
CA THR A 500 31.57 -17.57 2.51
C THR A 500 32.30 -18.72 1.82
N ALA A 501 31.58 -19.68 1.23
CA ALA A 501 32.18 -20.87 0.62
C ALA A 501 33.23 -20.53 -0.45
N ARG A 502 34.31 -21.32 -0.54
CA ARG A 502 35.44 -21.08 -1.47
C ARG A 502 35.25 -21.81 -2.82
N TYR A 503 34.17 -21.49 -3.52
CA TYR A 503 33.92 -22.05 -4.85
C TYR A 503 34.67 -21.28 -5.92
N ALA A 504 35.12 -21.96 -6.98
CA ALA A 504 35.82 -21.31 -8.10
C ALA A 504 34.97 -20.24 -8.79
N ASP A 505 33.64 -20.40 -8.76
CA ASP A 505 32.68 -19.46 -9.33
C ASP A 505 32.49 -18.20 -8.46
N PHE A 506 32.90 -18.25 -7.17
CA PHE A 506 32.79 -17.18 -6.18
C PHE A 506 34.07 -16.35 -6.13
N VAL A 507 34.34 -15.64 -7.23
CA VAL A 507 35.58 -14.90 -7.44
C VAL A 507 35.67 -13.62 -6.59
N ASN A 508 34.52 -13.11 -6.11
CA ASN A 508 34.46 -11.86 -5.37
C ASN A 508 34.39 -12.09 -3.85
N HIS A 509 33.60 -13.07 -3.41
CA HIS A 509 33.29 -13.28 -2.00
C HIS A 509 33.81 -14.60 -1.43
N GLY A 510 34.42 -15.47 -2.24
CA GLY A 510 34.92 -16.77 -1.77
C GLY A 510 35.95 -16.65 -0.63
N GLY A 511 35.63 -17.23 0.54
CA GLY A 511 36.46 -17.13 1.74
C GLY A 511 36.34 -15.80 2.49
N GLU A 512 35.43 -14.91 2.10
CA GLU A 512 35.16 -13.68 2.84
C GLU A 512 34.60 -14.00 4.24
N PRO A 513 35.21 -13.47 5.33
CA PRO A 513 34.71 -13.70 6.68
C PRO A 513 33.28 -13.20 6.83
N LYS A 514 32.45 -13.99 7.49
CA LYS A 514 31.08 -13.59 7.84
C LYS A 514 30.79 -13.77 9.32
N PHE A 515 30.16 -12.76 9.92
CA PHE A 515 29.67 -12.80 11.30
C PHE A 515 28.67 -11.66 11.52
N GLU A 516 27.46 -11.95 12.02
CA GLU A 516 26.38 -10.96 12.11
C GLU A 516 26.22 -10.18 10.79
N MET A 517 26.04 -10.90 9.69
CA MET A 517 25.78 -10.28 8.40
C MET A 517 24.53 -9.41 8.48
N GLN A 518 24.57 -8.28 7.78
CA GLN A 518 23.43 -7.39 7.61
C GLN A 518 23.35 -6.96 6.15
N ALA A 519 22.14 -6.93 5.58
CA ALA A 519 21.92 -6.40 4.25
C ALA A 519 20.67 -5.51 4.19
N VAL A 520 20.76 -4.45 3.40
CA VAL A 520 19.65 -3.54 3.12
C VAL A 520 19.57 -3.36 1.61
N ARG A 521 18.40 -3.60 1.03
CA ARG A 521 18.14 -3.36 -0.38
C ARG A 521 17.27 -2.12 -0.56
N ILE A 522 17.67 -1.19 -1.42
CA ILE A 522 16.90 0.01 -1.82
C ILE A 522 16.92 0.09 -3.34
N GLY A 523 15.76 -0.13 -3.98
CA GLY A 523 15.65 -0.21 -5.44
C GLY A 523 16.59 -1.28 -6.02
N ASP A 524 17.43 -0.89 -6.97
CA ASP A 524 18.40 -1.77 -7.64
C ASP A 524 19.67 -2.02 -6.83
N PHE A 525 19.84 -1.34 -5.68
CA PHE A 525 21.07 -1.39 -4.90
C PHE A 525 20.91 -2.22 -3.63
N MET A 526 21.88 -3.09 -3.35
CA MET A 526 21.99 -3.82 -2.09
C MET A 526 23.28 -3.43 -1.38
N GLY A 527 23.15 -2.94 -0.16
CA GLY A 527 24.25 -2.79 0.79
C GLY A 527 24.41 -4.05 1.61
N VAL A 528 25.62 -4.59 1.72
CA VAL A 528 25.94 -5.75 2.56
C VAL A 528 27.08 -5.41 3.52
N ARG A 529 26.88 -5.72 4.80
CA ARG A 529 27.92 -5.85 5.83
C ARG A 529 28.13 -7.35 6.06
N PRO A 530 29.20 -7.95 5.53
CA PRO A 530 29.47 -9.37 5.73
C PRO A 530 29.90 -9.66 7.18
N LYS A 531 30.52 -8.67 7.84
CA LYS A 531 30.88 -8.71 9.24
C LYS A 531 30.48 -7.41 9.91
N THR A 532 29.50 -7.45 10.80
CA THR A 532 29.06 -6.26 11.58
C THR A 532 29.65 -6.34 12.98
N GLU A 533 30.37 -5.29 13.39
CA GLU A 533 30.96 -5.13 14.73
C GLU A 533 30.54 -3.79 15.36
N SER A 534 30.08 -2.83 14.55
CA SER A 534 29.60 -1.53 14.99
C SER A 534 28.53 -0.97 14.05
N ALA A 535 27.63 -0.13 14.59
CA ALA A 535 26.63 0.58 13.78
C ALA A 535 27.25 1.53 12.75
N SER A 536 28.51 1.93 12.95
CA SER A 536 29.28 2.78 12.03
C SER A 536 29.95 2.03 10.87
N ASP A 537 29.96 0.70 10.87
CA ASP A 537 30.59 -0.09 9.82
C ASP A 537 29.96 0.22 8.46
N LEU A 538 30.75 0.47 7.43
CA LEU A 538 30.17 0.84 6.14
C LEU A 538 29.65 -0.40 5.41
N PHE A 539 28.42 -0.32 4.88
CA PHE A 539 27.93 -1.24 3.86
C PHE A 539 28.82 -1.20 2.60
N LYS A 540 29.08 -2.37 2.02
CA LYS A 540 29.52 -2.49 0.62
C LYS A 540 28.26 -2.44 -0.25
N ILE A 541 28.19 -1.52 -1.21
CA ILE A 541 26.98 -1.26 -1.99
C ILE A 541 27.16 -1.77 -3.42
N TYR A 542 26.21 -2.56 -3.91
CA TYR A 542 26.24 -3.18 -5.24
C TYR A 542 24.94 -2.90 -6.00
N ASN A 543 25.01 -2.72 -7.31
CA ASN A 543 23.81 -2.72 -8.16
C ASN A 543 23.48 -4.17 -8.56
N VAL A 544 22.58 -4.83 -7.83
CA VAL A 544 22.32 -6.28 -7.98
C VAL A 544 21.55 -6.66 -9.25
N VAL A 545 21.07 -5.67 -10.01
CA VAL A 545 20.41 -5.87 -11.30
C VAL A 545 21.43 -5.98 -12.43
N THR A 546 22.44 -5.12 -12.43
CA THR A 546 23.49 -5.07 -13.47
C THR A 546 24.77 -5.81 -13.08
N ASP A 547 24.97 -6.06 -11.79
CA ASP A 547 26.08 -6.80 -11.19
C ASP A 547 25.55 -7.92 -10.26
N PRO A 548 25.01 -9.02 -10.82
CA PRO A 548 24.40 -10.09 -10.04
C PRO A 548 25.40 -10.83 -9.14
N LYS A 549 26.70 -10.80 -9.44
CA LYS A 549 27.74 -11.39 -8.60
C LYS A 549 28.20 -10.49 -7.46
N GLN A 550 27.73 -9.24 -7.40
CA GLN A 550 28.12 -8.25 -6.40
C GLN A 550 29.65 -7.99 -6.41
N GLY A 551 30.27 -7.97 -7.59
CA GLY A 551 31.72 -7.76 -7.73
C GLY A 551 32.16 -6.29 -7.68
N ILE A 552 31.27 -5.33 -7.92
CA ILE A 552 31.59 -3.91 -8.08
C ILE A 552 30.98 -3.10 -6.93
N ASN A 553 31.79 -2.83 -5.90
CA ASN A 553 31.37 -1.97 -4.78
C ASN A 553 31.34 -0.49 -5.18
N VAL A 554 30.14 0.10 -5.26
CA VAL A 554 29.90 1.50 -5.67
C VAL A 554 29.69 2.45 -4.47
N ALA A 555 29.88 2.01 -3.23
CA ALA A 555 29.58 2.78 -2.02
C ALA A 555 30.24 4.18 -1.99
N ALA A 556 31.49 4.29 -2.46
CA ALA A 556 32.22 5.56 -2.50
C ALA A 556 31.53 6.64 -3.37
N SER A 557 30.76 6.24 -4.37
CA SER A 557 30.02 7.13 -5.25
C SER A 557 28.59 7.41 -4.79
N ARG A 558 28.12 6.76 -3.72
CA ARG A 558 26.75 6.79 -3.22
C ARG A 558 26.67 7.12 -1.72
N PRO A 559 27.22 8.26 -1.27
CA PRO A 559 27.14 8.66 0.14
C PRO A 559 25.69 8.84 0.62
N ASP A 560 24.78 9.20 -0.29
CA ASP A 560 23.34 9.28 -0.06
C ASP A 560 22.73 7.92 0.35
N LEU A 561 23.03 6.86 -0.40
CA LEU A 561 22.58 5.51 -0.08
C LEU A 561 23.28 4.98 1.16
N GLN A 562 24.57 5.28 1.33
CA GLN A 562 25.32 4.88 2.51
C GLN A 562 24.63 5.40 3.78
N GLN A 563 24.30 6.70 3.84
CA GLN A 563 23.62 7.29 4.99
C GLN A 563 22.24 6.65 5.25
N LYS A 564 21.46 6.42 4.20
CA LYS A 564 20.15 5.74 4.31
C LYS A 564 20.29 4.30 4.85
N MET A 565 21.25 3.54 4.33
CA MET A 565 21.50 2.16 4.76
C MET A 565 22.04 2.09 6.19
N LEU A 566 22.91 3.03 6.62
CA LEU A 566 23.35 3.14 8.01
C LEU A 566 22.16 3.39 8.95
N ARG A 567 21.24 4.30 8.57
CA ARG A 567 20.01 4.56 9.33
C ARG A 567 19.13 3.32 9.44
N LEU A 568 18.81 2.68 8.31
CA LEU A 568 17.99 1.46 8.26
C LEU A 568 18.66 0.29 8.99
N GLY A 569 19.99 0.20 8.96
CA GLY A 569 20.78 -0.80 9.66
C GLY A 569 20.51 -0.84 11.17
N VAL A 570 20.11 0.29 11.77
CA VAL A 570 19.74 0.36 13.19
C VAL A 570 18.22 0.52 13.35
N GLY A 571 17.61 1.42 12.58
CA GLY A 571 16.22 1.84 12.71
C GLY A 571 15.18 0.97 12.02
N ALA A 572 15.57 -0.08 11.28
CA ALA A 572 14.63 -1.08 10.75
C ALA A 572 14.63 -2.39 11.55
N ARG A 573 15.31 -2.41 12.70
CA ARG A 573 15.34 -3.55 13.61
C ARG A 573 14.90 -3.16 15.02
N ARG A 574 14.49 -4.17 15.79
CA ARG A 574 14.38 -4.09 17.24
C ARG A 574 15.29 -5.13 17.90
N PRO A 575 15.90 -4.84 19.05
CA PRO A 575 16.54 -5.87 19.86
C PRO A 575 15.55 -6.95 20.27
N THR A 576 16.02 -8.18 20.47
CA THR A 576 15.21 -9.28 21.01
C THR A 576 15.93 -9.90 22.19
N PRO A 577 15.20 -10.49 23.16
CA PRO A 577 15.85 -11.21 24.26
C PRO A 577 16.51 -12.53 23.83
N PHE A 578 16.27 -12.99 22.59
CA PHE A 578 16.74 -14.30 22.11
C PHE A 578 17.98 -14.21 21.22
N VAL A 579 18.17 -13.06 20.55
CA VAL A 579 19.30 -12.78 19.66
C VAL A 579 19.82 -11.40 20.01
N THR A 580 21.05 -11.35 20.50
CA THR A 580 21.80 -10.12 20.77
C THR A 580 22.74 -9.85 19.61
N ARG A 581 22.88 -8.59 19.21
CA ARG A 581 23.77 -8.13 18.14
C ARG A 581 24.63 -6.97 18.62
N PHE A 582 25.78 -6.73 17.99
CA PHE A 582 26.67 -5.61 18.37
C PHE A 582 26.00 -4.24 18.29
N ILE A 583 25.04 -4.09 17.40
CA ILE A 583 24.37 -2.83 17.11
C ILE A 583 23.12 -2.57 17.96
N ASP A 584 22.72 -3.50 18.86
CA ASP A 584 21.46 -3.40 19.62
C ASP A 584 21.37 -2.16 20.52
N ASN A 585 22.51 -1.64 20.97
CA ASN A 585 22.58 -0.46 21.83
C ASN A 585 22.94 0.82 21.06
N ALA A 586 23.14 0.74 19.75
CA ALA A 586 23.46 1.92 18.95
C ALA A 586 22.21 2.82 18.85
N PRO A 587 22.36 4.15 19.07
CA PRO A 587 21.26 5.06 18.83
C PRO A 587 20.89 5.06 17.35
N ILE A 588 19.59 4.97 17.05
CA ILE A 588 19.09 5.22 15.70
C ILE A 588 19.51 6.64 15.32
N PRO A 589 20.15 6.86 14.15
CA PRO A 589 20.56 8.19 13.76
C PRO A 589 19.37 9.14 13.59
N ALA A 590 19.52 10.42 13.92
CA ALA A 590 18.47 11.42 13.68
C ALA A 590 18.37 11.78 12.19
N THR A 591 17.20 12.22 11.71
CA THR A 591 17.08 12.67 10.32
C THR A 591 17.66 14.07 10.17
N SER A 592 18.30 14.33 9.03
CA SER A 592 18.88 15.62 8.67
C SER A 592 18.19 16.13 7.40
N GLY A 593 17.23 17.05 7.51
CA GLY A 593 16.56 17.62 6.34
C GLY A 593 15.25 18.31 6.68
N GLY A 594 14.84 19.20 5.76
CA GLY A 594 13.51 19.83 5.76
C GLY A 594 13.27 20.92 6.79
N THR A 595 12.27 21.76 6.52
CA THR A 595 11.68 22.64 7.52
C THR A 595 10.70 21.82 8.35
N MET A 596 10.86 21.81 9.68
CA MET A 596 10.00 21.09 10.59
C MET A 596 8.93 22.02 11.15
N THR A 597 7.65 21.68 10.93
CA THR A 597 6.49 22.43 11.43
C THR A 597 5.79 21.64 12.53
N ASN A 598 5.38 22.27 13.63
CA ASN A 598 4.91 21.57 14.84
C ASN A 598 3.52 20.91 14.68
N GLY A 599 3.42 19.58 14.80
CA GLY A 599 2.19 18.77 14.73
C GLY A 599 2.38 17.40 14.06
N LEU A 600 1.27 16.70 13.78
CA LEU A 600 1.21 15.39 13.11
C LEU A 600 0.10 15.40 12.05
N ILE A 601 0.27 14.58 11.01
CA ILE A 601 -0.83 14.25 10.09
C ILE A 601 -1.61 13.08 10.69
N CYS A 602 -2.93 13.24 10.83
CA CYS A 602 -3.83 12.17 11.24
C CYS A 602 -4.79 11.81 10.11
N LYS A 603 -4.81 10.55 9.70
CA LYS A 603 -5.80 9.99 8.76
C LYS A 603 -6.81 9.16 9.55
N SER A 604 -8.10 9.33 9.24
CA SER A 604 -9.17 8.51 9.81
C SER A 604 -9.69 7.50 8.80
N PHE A 605 -10.08 6.33 9.30
CA PHE A 605 -10.57 5.19 8.53
C PHE A 605 -11.85 4.69 9.18
N GLU A 606 -12.80 4.24 8.37
CA GLU A 606 -14.06 3.68 8.85
C GLU A 606 -14.15 2.21 8.47
N GLY A 607 -14.42 1.36 9.43
CA GLY A 607 -14.63 -0.06 9.22
C GLY A 607 -14.59 -0.84 10.53
N THR A 608 -15.15 -2.04 10.47
CA THR A 608 -15.03 -3.03 11.54
C THR A 608 -13.98 -4.03 11.08
N TRP A 609 -12.97 -4.29 11.93
CA TRP A 609 -11.84 -5.14 11.57
C TRP A 609 -11.49 -6.08 12.72
N PRO A 610 -11.14 -7.35 12.43
CA PRO A 610 -10.76 -8.33 13.45
C PRO A 610 -9.44 -8.00 14.16
N TRP A 611 -8.51 -7.30 13.49
CA TRP A 611 -7.25 -6.80 14.04
C TRP A 611 -7.04 -5.31 13.70
N LEU A 612 -5.98 -4.71 14.24
CA LEU A 612 -5.52 -3.37 13.83
C LEU A 612 -5.00 -3.41 12.38
N PRO A 613 -5.70 -2.77 11.41
CA PRO A 613 -5.27 -2.77 10.02
C PRO A 613 -3.93 -2.06 9.82
N ASP A 614 -3.14 -2.47 8.83
CA ASP A 614 -2.09 -1.64 8.29
C ASP A 614 -2.68 -0.53 7.42
N PHE A 615 -2.93 0.62 8.03
CA PHE A 615 -3.54 1.77 7.36
C PHE A 615 -2.70 2.35 6.22
N ARG A 616 -1.42 1.97 6.08
CA ARG A 616 -0.58 2.39 4.96
C ARG A 616 -1.07 1.86 3.60
N ASP A 617 -1.80 0.75 3.63
CA ASP A 617 -2.31 0.09 2.43
C ASP A 617 -3.80 0.38 2.18
N MET A 618 -4.36 1.36 2.92
CA MET A 618 -5.76 1.75 2.88
C MET A 618 -5.92 3.22 2.50
N THR A 619 -7.10 3.57 1.98
CA THR A 619 -7.48 4.97 1.72
C THR A 619 -8.30 5.48 2.90
N GLY A 620 -7.87 6.58 3.52
CA GLY A 620 -8.59 7.22 4.63
C GLY A 620 -9.83 7.97 4.13
N VAL A 621 -10.84 8.08 4.99
CA VAL A 621 -12.06 8.87 4.71
C VAL A 621 -11.88 10.36 5.01
N ALA A 622 -10.94 10.70 5.90
CA ALA A 622 -10.55 12.07 6.18
C ALA A 622 -9.08 12.15 6.58
N GLN A 623 -8.50 13.33 6.42
CA GLN A 623 -7.15 13.67 6.86
C GLN A 623 -7.18 15.03 7.56
N THR A 624 -6.54 15.12 8.72
CA THR A 624 -6.47 16.34 9.52
C THR A 624 -5.09 16.48 10.15
N TYR A 625 -4.83 17.63 10.75
CA TYR A 625 -3.58 17.95 11.39
C TYR A 625 -3.79 18.11 12.91
N VAL A 626 -2.93 17.48 13.71
CA VAL A 626 -3.15 17.31 15.16
C VAL A 626 -1.90 17.59 15.99
N SER A 627 -2.09 17.91 17.27
CA SER A 627 -1.03 18.38 18.17
C SER A 627 -0.36 17.22 18.88
N THR A 628 -1.08 16.12 18.96
CA THR A 628 -0.81 15.01 19.85
C THR A 628 -1.58 13.79 19.36
N VAL A 629 -1.15 12.64 19.85
CA VAL A 629 -1.80 11.35 19.61
C VAL A 629 -2.99 11.24 20.57
N SER A 630 -4.22 11.24 20.03
CA SER A 630 -5.46 11.16 20.81
C SER A 630 -6.62 10.59 19.99
N ALA A 631 -7.68 10.10 20.63
CA ALA A 631 -8.86 9.57 19.95
C ALA A 631 -9.85 10.67 19.46
N ALA A 632 -9.52 11.96 19.58
CA ALA A 632 -10.41 13.04 19.17
C ALA A 632 -10.69 13.12 17.64
N PRO A 633 -9.72 12.88 16.73
CA PRO A 633 -9.89 13.04 15.28
C PRO A 633 -10.75 11.97 14.58
N ARG A 634 -11.50 11.16 15.32
CA ARG A 634 -12.33 10.08 14.77
C ARG A 634 -13.44 10.65 13.89
N SER A 635 -13.63 10.06 12.70
CA SER A 635 -14.71 10.48 11.77
C SER A 635 -16.09 9.98 12.20
N ARG A 636 -16.15 8.94 13.04
CA ARG A 636 -17.39 8.41 13.62
C ARG A 636 -17.20 7.98 15.09
N PRO A 637 -18.29 7.83 15.87
CA PRO A 637 -18.20 7.49 17.30
C PRO A 637 -17.60 6.12 17.61
N ASP A 638 -17.77 5.12 16.73
CA ASP A 638 -17.41 3.72 16.94
C ASP A 638 -16.84 3.11 15.64
N ASP A 639 -16.16 1.96 15.72
CA ASP A 639 -15.59 1.24 14.57
C ASP A 639 -14.69 2.11 13.66
N VAL A 640 -13.70 2.78 14.23
CA VAL A 640 -12.89 3.78 13.52
C VAL A 640 -11.40 3.55 13.76
N GLY A 641 -10.63 3.72 12.70
CA GLY A 641 -9.18 3.64 12.70
C GLY A 641 -8.55 5.02 12.61
N LEU A 642 -7.42 5.23 13.28
CA LEU A 642 -6.59 6.43 13.14
C LEU A 642 -5.14 6.04 12.84
N SER A 643 -4.53 6.71 11.86
CA SER A 643 -3.08 6.70 11.63
C SER A 643 -2.52 8.09 11.89
N PHE A 644 -1.50 8.19 12.74
CA PHE A 644 -0.73 9.41 13.00
C PHE A 644 0.65 9.26 12.39
N GLU A 645 1.06 10.21 11.56
CA GLU A 645 2.34 10.20 10.84
C GLU A 645 3.04 11.57 10.97
N GLY A 646 4.35 11.55 11.20
CA GLY A 646 5.17 12.75 11.32
C GLY A 646 6.53 12.42 11.92
N PHE A 647 7.04 13.32 12.76
CA PHE A 647 8.32 13.22 13.45
C PHE A 647 8.14 13.51 14.94
N ILE A 648 8.97 12.89 15.76
CA ILE A 648 9.16 13.21 17.17
C ILE A 648 10.55 13.83 17.37
N SER A 649 10.64 14.90 18.14
CA SER A 649 11.89 15.54 18.55
C SER A 649 12.47 14.86 19.79
N VAL A 650 13.70 14.38 19.66
CA VAL A 650 14.52 13.78 20.72
C VAL A 650 15.55 14.82 21.18
N PRO A 651 15.42 15.38 22.39
CA PRO A 651 16.30 16.47 22.82
C PRO A 651 17.72 16.03 23.20
N THR A 652 17.89 14.79 23.64
CA THR A 652 19.17 14.27 24.15
C THR A 652 19.35 12.83 23.68
N THR A 653 20.50 12.52 23.07
CA THR A 653 20.83 11.14 22.68
C THR A 653 20.74 10.21 23.89
N GLY A 654 20.04 9.09 23.75
CA GLY A 654 19.97 8.08 24.79
C GLY A 654 18.82 7.10 24.63
N SER A 655 18.52 6.37 25.69
CA SER A 655 17.49 5.34 25.71
C SER A 655 16.12 5.93 26.06
N TYR A 656 15.14 5.74 25.18
CA TYR A 656 13.76 6.17 25.34
C TYR A 656 12.82 4.99 25.50
N GLN A 657 11.78 5.12 26.32
CA GLN A 657 10.67 4.18 26.38
C GLN A 657 9.38 4.91 26.03
N PHE A 658 8.50 4.24 25.31
CA PHE A 658 7.19 4.73 24.93
C PHE A 658 6.11 3.91 25.64
N LYS A 659 4.94 4.51 25.83
CA LYS A 659 3.79 3.84 26.41
C LYS A 659 2.51 4.35 25.77
N THR A 660 1.60 3.46 25.41
CA THR A 660 0.22 3.80 25.06
C THR A 660 -0.72 3.45 26.21
N ASP A 661 -1.64 4.35 26.53
CA ASP A 661 -2.86 4.06 27.26
C ASP A 661 -4.01 4.22 26.27
N SER A 662 -4.75 3.15 26.00
CA SER A 662 -5.82 3.15 24.99
C SER A 662 -6.95 2.20 25.34
N ASP A 663 -8.14 2.47 24.82
CA ASP A 663 -9.30 1.57 24.94
C ASP A 663 -9.34 0.50 23.83
N GLY A 664 -8.54 0.67 22.78
CA GLY A 664 -8.42 -0.29 21.68
C GLY A 664 -6.98 -0.49 21.20
N ALA A 665 -6.82 -1.40 20.23
CA ALA A 665 -5.52 -1.86 19.74
C ALA A 665 -4.64 -0.71 19.23
N THR A 666 -3.34 -0.77 19.53
CA THR A 666 -2.35 0.23 19.12
C THR A 666 -1.06 -0.39 18.61
N CYS A 667 -0.43 0.25 17.63
CA CYS A 667 0.96 0.01 17.23
C CYS A 667 1.71 1.33 17.11
N VAL A 668 2.96 1.37 17.56
CA VAL A 668 3.82 2.56 17.50
C VAL A 668 5.16 2.20 16.89
N TRP A 669 5.61 3.00 15.94
CA TRP A 669 6.93 2.94 15.33
C TRP A 669 7.69 4.24 15.57
N ILE A 670 8.98 4.11 15.84
CA ILE A 670 9.95 5.20 15.78
C ILE A 670 10.95 4.80 14.70
N ASP A 671 11.11 5.64 13.68
CA ASP A 671 11.65 5.21 12.40
C ASP A 671 10.86 3.99 11.87
N GLU A 672 11.54 2.90 11.52
CA GLU A 672 10.90 1.65 11.14
C GLU A 672 10.85 0.65 12.31
N THR A 673 11.49 0.96 13.46
CA THR A 673 11.48 0.10 14.64
C THR A 673 10.09 0.13 15.28
N ARG A 674 9.37 -1.01 15.22
CA ARG A 674 8.12 -1.18 15.97
C ARG A 674 8.39 -1.30 17.47
N VAL A 675 8.14 -0.21 18.20
CA VAL A 675 8.38 -0.12 19.65
C VAL A 675 7.20 -0.63 20.48
N ILE A 676 5.97 -0.48 19.98
CA ILE A 676 4.75 -1.02 20.62
C ILE A 676 3.96 -1.82 19.59
N ASP A 677 3.58 -3.03 20.00
CA ASP A 677 2.54 -3.85 19.38
C ASP A 677 1.58 -4.27 20.50
N ASN A 678 0.36 -3.74 20.44
CA ASN A 678 -0.72 -3.94 21.40
C ASN A 678 -2.02 -4.35 20.69
N ASP A 679 -1.91 -5.21 19.68
CA ASP A 679 -3.04 -5.70 18.91
C ASP A 679 -3.48 -7.11 19.36
N PHE A 680 -2.68 -8.13 19.07
CA PHE A 680 -3.04 -9.53 19.28
C PHE A 680 -3.34 -9.94 20.73
N SER A 681 -2.67 -9.31 21.69
CA SER A 681 -2.91 -9.51 23.13
C SER A 681 -3.08 -8.17 23.81
N PHE A 682 -4.12 -7.46 23.36
CA PHE A 682 -4.43 -6.10 23.78
C PHE A 682 -4.54 -5.97 25.31
N THR A 683 -3.92 -4.92 25.83
CA THR A 683 -4.11 -4.42 27.20
C THR A 683 -4.36 -2.91 27.15
N SER A 684 -5.14 -2.37 28.10
CA SER A 684 -5.46 -0.93 28.11
C SER A 684 -4.25 0.00 28.34
N SER A 685 -3.11 -0.57 28.71
CA SER A 685 -1.84 0.12 28.92
C SER A 685 -0.72 -0.80 28.44
N LYS A 686 0.14 -0.30 27.54
CA LYS A 686 1.27 -1.05 26.97
C LYS A 686 2.51 -0.18 26.88
N GLY A 687 3.60 -0.63 27.50
CA GLY A 687 4.93 -0.03 27.38
C GLY A 687 5.79 -0.71 26.30
N SER A 688 6.70 0.04 25.71
CA SER A 688 7.74 -0.47 24.83
C SER A 688 8.94 -0.99 25.61
N SER A 689 9.74 -1.84 24.97
CA SER A 689 11.16 -1.96 25.36
C SER A 689 11.88 -0.64 25.07
N PRO A 690 12.99 -0.33 25.77
CA PRO A 690 13.76 0.86 25.47
C PRO A 690 14.33 0.83 24.05
N VAL A 691 14.31 1.98 23.37
CA VAL A 691 14.93 2.22 22.07
C VAL A 691 15.96 3.33 22.21
N ALA A 692 17.17 3.12 21.69
CA ALA A 692 18.22 4.14 21.70
C ALA A 692 18.00 5.09 20.52
N LEU A 693 17.95 6.39 20.77
CA LEU A 693 17.73 7.44 19.76
C LEU A 693 18.83 8.49 19.86
N GLU A 694 19.29 8.99 18.72
CA GLU A 694 20.15 10.17 18.64
C GLU A 694 19.34 11.45 18.90
N ALA A 695 19.96 12.51 19.41
CA ALA A 695 19.32 13.82 19.48
C ALA A 695 18.97 14.33 18.09
N GLY A 696 17.72 14.79 17.91
CA GLY A 696 17.19 15.30 16.65
C GLY A 696 15.80 14.76 16.34
N PHE A 697 15.41 14.76 15.07
CA PHE A 697 14.08 14.33 14.65
C PHE A 697 14.08 12.86 14.21
N HIS A 698 13.02 12.14 14.61
CA HIS A 698 12.79 10.75 14.23
C HIS A 698 11.38 10.60 13.68
N PRO A 699 11.17 9.95 12.51
CA PRO A 699 9.85 9.58 12.06
C PRO A 699 9.07 8.85 13.16
N ILE A 700 7.80 9.17 13.31
CA ILE A 700 6.88 8.47 14.19
C ILE A 700 5.63 8.07 13.41
N ARG A 701 5.19 6.84 13.64
CA ARG A 701 3.89 6.33 13.18
C ARG A 701 3.13 5.74 14.35
N VAL A 702 1.83 6.06 14.46
CA VAL A 702 0.93 5.43 15.44
C VAL A 702 -0.34 4.99 14.74
N HIS A 703 -0.67 3.71 14.84
CA HIS A 703 -1.97 3.19 14.41
C HIS A 703 -2.82 2.88 15.63
N TYR A 704 -4.11 3.18 15.56
CA TYR A 704 -5.10 2.94 16.60
C TYR A 704 -6.42 2.46 16.00
N ARG A 705 -7.07 1.47 16.64
CA ARG A 705 -8.40 0.98 16.29
C ARG A 705 -9.33 1.12 17.48
N HIS A 706 -10.40 1.89 17.31
CA HIS A 706 -11.52 2.01 18.23
C HIS A 706 -12.69 1.15 17.72
N GLN A 707 -13.29 0.33 18.57
CA GLN A 707 -14.47 -0.48 18.19
C GLN A 707 -15.75 0.04 18.84
N GLY A 708 -15.73 0.34 20.14
CA GLY A 708 -16.95 0.69 20.86
C GLY A 708 -16.69 1.36 22.21
N GLY A 709 -17.60 2.24 22.63
CA GLY A 709 -17.60 2.80 23.99
C GLY A 709 -16.79 4.10 24.12
N ALA A 710 -16.29 4.38 25.33
CA ALA A 710 -15.60 5.62 25.63
C ALA A 710 -14.15 5.59 25.10
N ALA A 711 -13.96 6.15 23.91
CA ALA A 711 -12.66 6.18 23.26
C ALA A 711 -11.59 6.91 24.05
N SER A 712 -10.42 6.29 24.12
CA SER A 712 -9.25 6.80 24.84
C SER A 712 -7.98 6.42 24.09
N LEU A 713 -7.11 7.39 23.88
CA LEU A 713 -5.77 7.17 23.33
C LEU A 713 -4.83 8.23 23.86
N GLN A 714 -3.69 7.81 24.39
CA GLN A 714 -2.62 8.67 24.86
C GLN A 714 -1.26 8.03 24.60
N LEU A 715 -0.31 8.81 24.08
CA LEU A 715 1.09 8.41 23.96
C LEU A 715 1.95 9.13 25.01
N SER A 716 2.70 8.35 25.77
CA SER A 716 3.66 8.81 26.77
C SER A 716 5.07 8.30 26.46
N TYR A 717 6.08 9.00 26.98
CA TYR A 717 7.48 8.62 26.85
C TYR A 717 8.31 8.97 28.08
N SER A 718 9.44 8.29 28.25
CA SER A 718 10.53 8.62 29.17
C SER A 718 11.86 8.56 28.43
N GLY A 719 12.89 9.20 28.98
CA GLY A 719 14.23 9.24 28.38
C GLY A 719 15.23 9.99 29.27
N PRO A 720 16.43 10.32 28.76
CA PRO A 720 17.44 11.06 29.53
C PRO A 720 16.87 12.38 30.09
N GLY A 721 16.81 12.49 31.42
CA GLY A 721 16.26 13.66 32.11
C GLY A 721 14.73 13.83 32.02
N ILE A 722 14.01 12.85 31.47
CA ILE A 722 12.55 12.89 31.27
C ILE A 722 11.92 11.69 32.00
N THR A 723 11.21 11.94 33.09
CA THR A 723 10.34 10.94 33.72
C THR A 723 9.13 10.65 32.83
N MET A 724 8.60 9.42 32.87
CA MET A 724 7.45 8.99 32.07
C MET A 724 6.31 10.03 32.14
N ARG A 725 5.98 10.62 30.99
CA ARG A 725 4.96 11.66 30.84
C ARG A 725 4.33 11.59 29.46
N VAL A 726 3.16 12.19 29.30
CA VAL A 726 2.55 12.41 27.98
C VAL A 726 3.52 13.16 27.08
N VAL A 727 3.66 12.71 25.83
CA VAL A 727 4.52 13.39 24.86
C VAL A 727 3.96 14.82 24.64
N PRO A 728 4.74 15.88 24.91
CA PRO A 728 4.28 17.25 24.72
C PRO A 728 3.94 17.52 23.25
N SER A 729 2.93 18.36 22.99
CA SER A 729 2.58 18.75 21.62
C SER A 729 3.70 19.49 20.88
N SER A 730 4.64 20.10 21.63
CA SER A 730 5.84 20.74 21.10
C SER A 730 6.94 19.74 20.70
N SER A 731 6.72 18.44 20.86
CA SER A 731 7.65 17.39 20.49
C SER A 731 7.28 16.71 19.17
N PHE A 732 6.15 17.05 18.55
CA PHE A 732 5.73 16.47 17.28
C PHE A 732 5.87 17.44 16.11
N PHE A 733 6.32 16.93 14.96
CA PHE A 733 6.58 17.73 13.78
C PHE A 733 6.15 17.04 12.49
N VAL A 734 5.91 17.81 11.44
CA VAL A 734 5.83 17.34 10.06
C VAL A 734 6.92 18.01 9.23
N GLU A 735 7.42 17.32 8.22
CA GLU A 735 8.41 17.87 7.29
C GLU A 735 7.70 18.60 6.14
N GLY A 736 8.09 19.85 5.90
CA GLY A 736 7.58 20.69 4.81
C GLY A 736 7.53 22.18 5.17
N PRO A 737 7.51 23.08 4.18
CA PRO A 737 7.28 24.50 4.46
C PRO A 737 5.88 24.69 5.10
N PRO A 738 5.70 25.72 5.95
CA PRO A 738 4.36 26.11 6.37
C PRO A 738 3.47 26.33 5.15
N PRO A 739 2.18 25.96 5.19
CA PRO A 739 1.22 26.31 4.16
C PRO A 739 1.26 27.81 3.82
N GLU A 740 1.25 28.12 2.53
CA GLU A 740 1.19 29.49 2.03
C GLU A 740 -0.17 29.69 1.34
N LEU A 741 -0.99 30.61 1.88
CA LEU A 741 -2.26 30.99 1.28
C LEU A 741 -2.04 32.00 0.15
N GLN A 742 -2.60 31.72 -1.02
CA GLN A 742 -2.61 32.59 -2.18
C GLN A 742 -3.80 33.56 -2.12
N PRO A 743 -3.70 34.77 -2.72
CA PRO A 743 -4.85 35.66 -2.84
C PRO A 743 -5.94 35.09 -3.74
N ASP A 744 -7.20 35.35 -3.39
CA ASP A 744 -8.38 34.85 -4.09
C ASP A 744 -9.23 35.95 -4.71
N THR A 745 -10.03 35.59 -5.72
CA THR A 745 -11.02 36.50 -6.32
C THR A 745 -12.41 35.88 -6.33
N VAL A 746 -13.43 36.64 -5.96
CA VAL A 746 -14.85 36.23 -6.01
C VAL A 746 -15.67 37.31 -6.72
N ALA A 747 -16.57 36.91 -7.61
CA ALA A 747 -17.50 37.84 -8.26
C ALA A 747 -18.96 37.36 -8.08
N THR A 748 -19.87 38.30 -7.82
CA THR A 748 -21.31 38.02 -7.73
C THR A 748 -22.14 39.26 -8.06
N LYS A 749 -23.46 39.11 -8.12
CA LYS A 749 -24.42 40.22 -8.26
C LYS A 749 -24.96 40.64 -6.90
N ARG A 750 -25.41 41.89 -6.78
CA ARG A 750 -26.13 42.36 -5.58
C ARG A 750 -27.29 41.41 -5.24
N GLY A 751 -27.53 41.17 -3.95
CA GLY A 751 -28.59 40.25 -3.51
C GLY A 751 -28.37 38.75 -3.85
N THR A 752 -27.39 38.40 -4.69
CA THR A 752 -27.08 37.01 -5.05
C THR A 752 -25.96 36.50 -4.16
N ALA A 753 -26.29 35.61 -3.22
CA ALA A 753 -25.29 34.99 -2.37
C ALA A 753 -24.34 34.11 -3.20
N VAL A 754 -23.04 34.18 -2.92
CA VAL A 754 -22.00 33.37 -3.57
C VAL A 754 -21.25 32.56 -2.54
N THR A 755 -20.93 31.32 -2.89
CA THR A 755 -20.11 30.41 -2.07
C THR A 755 -18.87 30.00 -2.85
N SER A 756 -17.68 30.27 -2.33
CA SER A 756 -16.40 29.95 -2.97
C SER A 756 -15.52 29.08 -2.07
N ASP A 757 -14.66 28.29 -2.71
CA ASP A 757 -13.57 27.59 -2.02
C ASP A 757 -12.30 28.41 -2.19
N LEU A 758 -11.94 29.16 -1.14
CA LEU A 758 -10.76 30.02 -1.16
C LEU A 758 -9.45 29.24 -1.00
N LEU A 759 -9.51 27.94 -0.71
CA LEU A 759 -8.30 27.12 -0.51
C LEU A 759 -7.96 26.30 -1.77
N ALA A 760 -8.71 26.49 -2.86
CA ALA A 760 -8.61 25.67 -4.06
C ALA A 760 -7.35 25.95 -4.89
N ASN A 761 -6.77 27.15 -4.78
CA ASN A 761 -5.52 27.56 -5.43
C ASN A 761 -4.28 27.35 -4.53
N ASP A 762 -4.49 26.98 -3.27
CA ASP A 762 -3.42 26.74 -2.31
C ASP A 762 -2.87 25.33 -2.51
N ASN A 763 -1.73 25.22 -3.21
CA ASN A 763 -1.00 23.97 -3.42
C ASN A 763 -0.32 23.45 -2.12
N SER A 764 -1.06 23.45 -1.01
CA SER A 764 -0.62 22.94 0.27
C SER A 764 -0.73 21.42 0.28
N THR A 765 0.36 20.74 0.63
CA THR A 765 0.35 19.30 0.94
C THR A 765 -0.33 18.99 2.28
N LEU A 766 -0.72 20.04 3.03
CA LEU A 766 -1.38 19.97 4.33
C LEU A 766 -2.85 20.44 4.21
N PRO A 767 -3.81 19.71 4.81
CA PRO A 767 -5.21 20.13 4.79
C PRO A 767 -5.39 21.41 5.60
N LEU A 768 -5.99 22.43 4.97
CA LEU A 768 -6.34 23.70 5.58
C LEU A 768 -7.85 23.82 5.73
N THR A 769 -8.27 24.56 6.76
CA THR A 769 -9.69 24.92 6.95
C THR A 769 -9.82 26.42 7.13
N LEU A 770 -10.84 27.02 6.53
CA LEU A 770 -11.16 28.43 6.73
C LEU A 770 -11.57 28.64 8.19
N ALA A 771 -10.88 29.56 8.87
CA ALA A 771 -11.08 29.90 10.26
C ALA A 771 -11.94 31.16 10.43
N SER A 772 -11.69 32.18 9.60
CA SER A 772 -12.50 33.40 9.58
C SER A 772 -12.48 34.07 8.22
N ALA A 773 -13.54 34.81 7.90
CA ALA A 773 -13.54 35.80 6.84
C ALA A 773 -13.61 37.19 7.51
N GLY A 774 -12.77 38.11 7.05
CA GLY A 774 -12.75 39.48 7.54
C GLY A 774 -14.03 40.25 7.19
N PRO A 775 -14.25 41.39 7.86
CA PRO A 775 -15.34 42.28 7.52
C PRO A 775 -15.15 42.86 6.11
N THR A 776 -16.24 43.11 5.41
CA THR A 776 -16.26 43.74 4.08
C THR A 776 -17.29 44.86 4.03
N LEU A 777 -17.06 45.84 3.16
CA LEU A 777 -18.01 46.91 2.83
C LEU A 777 -19.15 46.44 1.91
N LEU A 778 -19.01 45.26 1.29
CA LEU A 778 -19.92 44.76 0.25
C LEU A 778 -21.13 43.99 0.78
N GLY A 779 -21.12 43.56 2.05
CA GLY A 779 -22.20 42.78 2.64
C GLY A 779 -21.77 41.97 3.87
N THR A 780 -22.38 40.81 4.07
CA THR A 780 -22.05 39.91 5.19
C THR A 780 -21.33 38.66 4.71
N THR A 781 -20.22 38.35 5.39
CA THR A 781 -19.41 37.15 5.13
C THR A 781 -19.65 36.10 6.21
N SER A 782 -19.54 34.84 5.83
CA SER A 782 -19.62 33.69 6.74
C SER A 782 -18.83 32.51 6.16
N ILE A 783 -18.52 31.52 6.99
CA ILE A 783 -17.96 30.25 6.56
C ILE A 783 -19.03 29.18 6.75
N VAL A 784 -19.34 28.43 5.69
CA VAL A 784 -20.33 27.35 5.69
C VAL A 784 -19.67 26.12 5.11
N SER A 785 -19.55 25.05 5.90
CA SER A 785 -18.93 23.77 5.48
C SER A 785 -17.55 23.96 4.84
N ASN A 786 -16.67 24.72 5.51
CA ASN A 786 -15.33 25.07 5.04
C ASN A 786 -15.27 25.89 3.73
N ARG A 787 -16.38 26.51 3.33
CA ARG A 787 -16.44 27.40 2.16
C ARG A 787 -16.79 28.81 2.58
N PHE A 788 -16.14 29.77 1.93
CA PHE A 788 -16.47 31.19 2.06
C PHE A 788 -17.84 31.46 1.47
N LYS A 789 -18.67 32.23 2.17
CA LYS A 789 -19.97 32.69 1.69
C LYS A 789 -20.11 34.20 1.88
N LEU A 790 -20.46 34.90 0.81
CA LEU A 790 -20.82 36.32 0.82
C LEU A 790 -22.30 36.50 0.48
N ILE A 791 -23.00 37.30 1.27
CA ILE A 791 -24.34 37.83 0.97
C ILE A 791 -24.20 39.33 0.70
N PRO A 792 -24.20 39.76 -0.57
CA PRO A 792 -23.87 41.13 -0.93
C PRO A 792 -25.07 42.08 -0.76
N THR A 793 -24.87 43.19 -0.03
CA THR A 793 -25.87 44.27 0.13
C THR A 793 -25.48 45.55 -0.62
N THR A 794 -24.19 45.72 -0.89
CA THR A 794 -23.58 46.92 -1.47
C THR A 794 -22.79 46.53 -2.72
N ILE A 795 -22.84 47.36 -3.76
CA ILE A 795 -22.14 47.17 -5.02
C ILE A 795 -20.73 47.76 -4.91
N GLY A 796 -19.75 47.15 -5.57
CA GLY A 796 -18.39 47.68 -5.63
C GLY A 796 -17.32 46.60 -5.62
N TYR A 797 -16.08 47.05 -5.45
CA TYR A 797 -14.91 46.23 -5.23
C TYR A 797 -14.43 46.42 -3.79
N ASP A 798 -14.06 45.32 -3.14
CA ASP A 798 -13.44 45.34 -1.82
C ASP A 798 -12.49 44.16 -1.70
N GLU A 799 -11.40 44.37 -0.98
CA GLU A 799 -10.39 43.36 -0.72
C GLU A 799 -10.17 43.30 0.79
N PHE A 800 -10.45 42.15 1.38
CA PHE A 800 -10.45 41.99 2.83
C PHE A 800 -9.80 40.66 3.21
N PRO A 801 -9.19 40.59 4.41
CA PRO A 801 -8.44 39.41 4.80
C PRO A 801 -9.38 38.24 5.10
N TYR A 802 -8.92 37.03 4.87
CA TYR A 802 -9.47 35.83 5.48
C TYR A 802 -8.35 35.06 6.16
N THR A 803 -8.71 34.21 7.12
CA THR A 803 -7.75 33.32 7.77
C THR A 803 -8.11 31.88 7.52
N ALA A 804 -7.09 31.07 7.28
CA ALA A 804 -7.18 29.62 7.33
C ALA A 804 -6.30 29.10 8.46
N THR A 805 -6.62 27.91 8.93
CA THR A 805 -5.88 27.24 9.99
C THR A 805 -5.64 25.79 9.62
N ASN A 806 -4.47 25.29 10.00
CA ASN A 806 -4.20 23.85 10.10
C ASN A 806 -4.55 23.32 11.51
N GLY A 807 -5.20 24.12 12.36
CA GLY A 807 -5.47 23.83 13.77
C GLY A 807 -4.40 24.34 14.76
N PHE A 808 -3.27 24.87 14.27
CA PHE A 808 -2.11 25.29 15.09
C PHE A 808 -1.72 26.72 14.82
N SER A 809 -1.46 27.00 13.56
CA SER A 809 -1.07 28.29 13.05
C SER A 809 -2.21 28.83 12.22
N GLN A 810 -2.48 30.12 12.39
CA GLN A 810 -3.35 30.84 11.48
C GLN A 810 -2.50 31.41 10.35
N TYR A 811 -2.97 31.18 9.14
CA TYR A 811 -2.45 31.73 7.91
C TYR A 811 -3.45 32.79 7.45
N THR A 812 -2.96 33.92 6.95
CA THR A 812 -3.81 35.03 6.50
C THR A 812 -3.52 35.29 5.02
N SER A 813 -4.58 35.42 4.24
CA SER A 813 -4.55 35.92 2.86
C SER A 813 -5.71 36.88 2.67
N HIS A 814 -5.94 37.33 1.44
CA HIS A 814 -7.00 38.27 1.08
C HIS A 814 -7.88 37.69 0.00
N VAL A 815 -9.17 38.02 0.05
CA VAL A 815 -10.11 37.77 -1.03
C VAL A 815 -10.56 39.10 -1.62
N ALA A 816 -10.28 39.30 -2.90
CA ALA A 816 -10.78 40.41 -3.68
C ALA A 816 -12.17 40.08 -4.22
N THR A 817 -13.18 40.80 -3.75
CA THR A 817 -14.57 40.56 -4.15
C THR A 817 -15.12 41.70 -4.99
N THR A 818 -15.77 41.35 -6.10
CA THR A 818 -16.52 42.29 -6.93
C THR A 818 -18.01 41.97 -6.88
N VAL A 819 -18.82 42.93 -6.42
CA VAL A 819 -20.29 42.86 -6.46
C VAL A 819 -20.79 43.77 -7.56
N LEU A 820 -21.44 43.18 -8.56
CA LEU A 820 -21.99 43.84 -9.74
C LEU A 820 -23.47 44.21 -9.54
N PHE A 821 -23.99 45.11 -10.38
CA PHE A 821 -25.41 45.43 -10.43
C PHE A 821 -26.25 44.20 -10.84
N ASP A 822 -27.51 44.15 -10.39
CA ASP A 822 -28.49 43.13 -10.85
C ASP A 822 -28.64 43.18 -12.38
N ASP A 823 -28.62 44.42 -12.89
CA ASP A 823 -28.77 44.82 -14.28
C ASP A 823 -27.55 45.65 -14.69
N GLU A 824 -26.40 45.01 -14.94
CA GLU A 824 -25.39 45.68 -15.77
C GLU A 824 -26.07 46.07 -17.08
N VAL A 825 -26.41 47.35 -17.25
CA VAL A 825 -26.75 47.94 -18.54
C VAL A 825 -25.43 48.04 -19.30
N TRP A 826 -24.96 46.87 -19.71
CA TRP A 826 -23.95 46.75 -20.72
C TRP A 826 -24.68 47.01 -22.04
N LEU A 827 -24.33 48.09 -22.74
CA LEU A 827 -24.85 48.39 -24.08
C LEU A 827 -23.85 47.86 -25.12
N PRO A 828 -23.92 46.58 -25.53
CA PRO A 828 -23.21 46.14 -26.73
C PRO A 828 -23.75 46.91 -27.92
N PHE A 829 -22.95 47.79 -28.50
CA PHE A 829 -23.19 48.26 -29.86
C PHE A 829 -22.46 47.29 -30.79
N GLU A 830 -23.10 46.17 -31.13
CA GLU A 830 -22.60 45.29 -32.20
C GLU A 830 -23.06 45.84 -33.56
N GLU A 831 -22.11 46.07 -34.46
CA GLU A 831 -22.39 46.46 -35.85
C GLU A 831 -22.97 45.23 -36.59
N GLY A 832 -24.30 45.12 -36.62
CA GLY A 832 -25.01 44.16 -37.45
C GLY A 832 -25.42 44.76 -38.79
N ALA A 833 -25.69 43.93 -39.80
CA ALA A 833 -26.19 44.40 -41.10
C ALA A 833 -27.56 45.08 -40.94
N GLY A 834 -27.62 46.41 -41.09
CA GLY A 834 -28.85 47.21 -41.03
C GLY A 834 -28.62 48.61 -40.43
N SER A 835 -29.62 49.49 -40.51
CA SER A 835 -29.55 50.88 -40.03
C SER A 835 -30.03 51.08 -38.59
N THR A 836 -30.10 50.01 -37.79
CA THR A 836 -30.70 50.00 -36.45
C THR A 836 -29.86 49.17 -35.49
N VAL A 837 -29.66 49.67 -34.27
CA VAL A 837 -29.04 48.89 -33.17
C VAL A 837 -30.16 48.35 -32.26
N ASN A 838 -30.20 47.04 -32.03
CA ASN A 838 -31.18 46.42 -31.13
C ASN A 838 -30.69 46.47 -29.68
N GLY A 839 -31.40 47.15 -28.79
CA GLY A 839 -31.11 47.13 -27.35
C GLY A 839 -31.67 45.88 -26.66
N PHE A 840 -30.84 45.18 -25.87
CA PHE A 840 -31.31 44.15 -24.94
C PHE A 840 -31.17 44.63 -23.48
N GLY A 841 -32.28 45.16 -22.97
CA GLY A 841 -32.74 44.95 -21.60
C GLY A 841 -34.11 44.27 -21.72
N GLY A 842 -34.51 43.44 -20.76
CA GLY A 842 -35.66 42.51 -20.84
C GLY A 842 -37.07 43.10 -21.08
N ASN A 843 -37.22 44.25 -21.75
CA ASN A 843 -38.51 44.80 -22.18
C ASN A 843 -38.47 45.63 -23.50
N GLY A 844 -37.46 45.46 -24.36
CA GLY A 844 -37.56 45.75 -25.80
C GLY A 844 -38.04 47.14 -26.27
N SER A 845 -37.64 48.25 -25.63
CA SER A 845 -38.27 49.56 -25.93
C SER A 845 -37.33 50.71 -26.36
N VAL A 846 -36.06 50.46 -26.70
CA VAL A 846 -35.19 51.52 -27.28
C VAL A 846 -34.48 50.99 -28.52
N VAL A 847 -34.86 51.53 -29.69
CA VAL A 847 -34.19 51.32 -30.98
C VAL A 847 -33.38 52.57 -31.28
N GLY A 848 -32.05 52.45 -31.33
CA GLY A 848 -31.16 53.52 -31.78
C GLY A 848 -31.07 53.55 -33.30
N ASN A 849 -30.92 54.75 -33.87
CA ASN A 849 -30.73 54.91 -35.32
C ASN A 849 -29.23 55.11 -35.63
N LEU A 850 -28.74 54.33 -36.60
CA LEU A 850 -27.43 54.51 -37.20
C LEU A 850 -27.58 55.52 -38.36
N SER A 851 -26.80 56.61 -38.35
CA SER A 851 -26.83 57.63 -39.41
C SER A 851 -25.42 57.93 -39.92
N GLY A 852 -25.27 58.15 -41.23
CA GLY A 852 -23.96 58.34 -41.90
C GLY A 852 -23.51 57.19 -42.81
N PHE A 853 -24.10 56.00 -42.68
CA PHE A 853 -23.67 54.77 -43.37
C PHE A 853 -24.04 54.74 -44.86
N ALA A 854 -23.21 55.35 -45.71
CA ALA A 854 -23.29 55.22 -47.16
C ALA A 854 -22.08 54.47 -47.75
N ASN A 855 -21.73 53.29 -47.20
CA ASN A 855 -20.64 52.45 -47.73
C ASN A 855 -21.09 51.03 -48.10
N PRO A 856 -20.52 50.43 -49.18
CA PRO A 856 -20.81 49.05 -49.59
C PRO A 856 -20.21 48.02 -48.61
N ALA A 857 -20.81 46.83 -48.56
CA ALA A 857 -20.47 45.71 -47.65
C ALA A 857 -19.00 45.23 -47.66
N SER A 858 -18.13 45.79 -48.51
CA SER A 858 -16.71 45.47 -48.60
C SER A 858 -15.80 46.28 -47.67
N ALA A 859 -16.30 47.30 -46.96
CA ALA A 859 -15.52 48.13 -46.04
C ALA A 859 -15.30 47.50 -44.63
N TRP A 860 -15.98 46.40 -44.33
CA TRP A 860 -16.03 45.79 -43.00
C TRP A 860 -14.76 44.99 -42.71
N THR A 861 -13.92 45.45 -41.78
CA THR A 861 -12.77 44.67 -41.30
C THR A 861 -13.12 43.96 -40.00
N SER A 862 -12.93 42.64 -39.94
CA SER A 862 -13.19 41.84 -38.73
C SER A 862 -12.18 42.17 -37.63
N GLY A 863 -12.67 42.64 -36.48
CA GLY A 863 -11.86 42.87 -35.29
C GLY A 863 -12.70 42.89 -34.01
N ARG A 864 -12.91 41.72 -33.39
CA ARG A 864 -13.39 41.63 -32.00
C ARG A 864 -12.19 41.70 -31.06
N PHE A 865 -12.19 42.63 -30.12
CA PHE A 865 -11.38 42.54 -28.90
C PHE A 865 -12.21 43.01 -27.70
N HIS A 866 -12.42 42.10 -26.74
CA HIS A 866 -13.01 42.39 -25.41
C HIS A 866 -14.27 43.27 -25.41
N HIS A 867 -15.19 43.01 -26.33
CA HIS A 867 -16.53 43.60 -26.34
C HIS A 867 -16.55 45.15 -26.35
N ALA A 868 -15.82 45.82 -27.23
CA ALA A 868 -15.94 47.28 -27.41
C ALA A 868 -16.21 47.66 -28.88
N LEU A 869 -16.85 48.83 -29.08
CA LEU A 869 -17.15 49.46 -30.39
C LEU A 869 -15.90 49.55 -31.30
N SER A 870 -16.09 49.37 -32.60
CA SER A 870 -15.12 49.70 -33.66
C SER A 870 -15.71 50.78 -34.56
N PHE A 871 -14.95 51.86 -34.80
CA PHE A 871 -15.27 52.89 -35.78
C PHE A 871 -14.14 52.93 -36.81
N ASP A 872 -14.44 52.90 -38.10
CA ASP A 872 -13.44 52.80 -39.17
C ASP A 872 -12.86 54.17 -39.60
N GLY A 873 -13.41 55.25 -39.07
CA GLY A 873 -12.93 56.61 -39.29
C GLY A 873 -13.52 57.28 -40.54
N ILE A 874 -14.79 57.04 -40.85
CA ILE A 874 -15.55 57.85 -41.81
C ILE A 874 -16.91 58.22 -41.20
N ASP A 875 -17.02 59.38 -40.53
CA ASP A 875 -18.25 60.05 -40.06
C ASP A 875 -19.40 59.17 -39.49
N ASP A 876 -19.06 58.08 -38.78
CA ASP A 876 -20.03 57.18 -38.13
C ASP A 876 -20.35 57.63 -36.69
N HIS A 877 -21.64 57.75 -36.35
CA HIS A 877 -22.07 57.97 -34.97
C HIS A 877 -23.40 57.28 -34.65
N VAL A 878 -23.59 56.94 -33.37
CA VAL A 878 -24.84 56.37 -32.84
C VAL A 878 -25.63 57.46 -32.13
N ASP A 879 -26.86 57.72 -32.57
CA ASP A 879 -27.80 58.62 -31.88
C ASP A 879 -28.87 57.79 -31.14
N LEU A 880 -29.03 58.07 -29.84
CA LEU A 880 -29.99 57.42 -28.95
C LEU A 880 -31.05 58.42 -28.46
N PRO A 881 -31.96 58.88 -29.35
CA PRO A 881 -32.97 59.85 -28.98
C PRO A 881 -33.94 59.23 -27.96
N GLY A 882 -34.01 59.82 -26.76
CA GLY A 882 -35.01 59.48 -25.76
C GLY A 882 -34.56 58.59 -24.59
N MET A 883 -33.29 58.17 -24.53
CA MET A 883 -32.75 57.74 -23.23
C MET A 883 -32.68 58.95 -22.30
N ALA A 884 -33.02 58.77 -21.03
CA ALA A 884 -32.63 59.69 -19.97
C ALA A 884 -31.26 59.26 -19.44
N LEU A 885 -30.35 60.18 -19.11
CA LEU A 885 -29.10 59.84 -18.43
C LEU A 885 -29.46 59.05 -17.18
N PRO A 886 -28.75 57.94 -16.88
CA PRO A 886 -28.88 57.27 -15.59
C PRO A 886 -28.64 58.30 -14.49
N THR A 887 -29.70 58.70 -13.78
CA THR A 887 -29.58 59.66 -12.68
C THR A 887 -28.84 59.00 -11.52
N GLY A 888 -27.78 59.61 -11.00
CA GLY A 888 -27.01 59.05 -9.89
C GLY A 888 -25.89 59.97 -9.39
N GLN A 889 -25.31 59.62 -8.24
CA GLN A 889 -24.23 60.34 -7.54
C GLN A 889 -22.86 59.63 -7.70
N HIS A 890 -22.73 58.77 -8.72
CA HIS A 890 -21.55 57.93 -8.88
C HIS A 890 -20.97 58.13 -10.28
N PRO A 891 -19.64 58.11 -10.44
CA PRO A 891 -19.01 58.19 -11.74
C PRO A 891 -19.51 57.13 -12.72
N ARG A 892 -19.48 57.47 -14.00
CA ARG A 892 -19.81 56.59 -15.13
C ARG A 892 -18.66 56.61 -16.12
N THR A 893 -18.24 55.43 -16.54
CA THR A 893 -17.19 55.28 -17.55
C THR A 893 -17.80 54.90 -18.89
N PHE A 894 -17.49 55.66 -19.92
CA PHE A 894 -17.66 55.29 -21.33
C PHE A 894 -16.29 54.93 -21.88
N SER A 895 -16.16 53.82 -22.62
CA SER A 895 -14.92 53.52 -23.34
C SER A 895 -15.17 52.90 -24.71
N CYS A 896 -14.30 53.23 -25.66
CA CYS A 896 -14.31 52.64 -27.00
C CYS A 896 -12.89 52.55 -27.57
N TRP A 897 -12.73 51.73 -28.60
CA TRP A 897 -11.53 51.77 -29.45
C TRP A 897 -11.84 52.63 -30.67
N LEU A 898 -10.89 53.49 -31.04
CA LEU A 898 -10.98 54.30 -32.26
C LEU A 898 -9.67 54.20 -33.03
N LYS A 899 -9.75 54.25 -34.36
CA LYS A 899 -8.59 54.39 -35.23
C LYS A 899 -8.59 55.79 -35.81
N THR A 900 -7.52 56.54 -35.63
CA THR A 900 -7.44 57.89 -36.19
C THR A 900 -6.97 57.88 -37.63
N ALA A 901 -7.36 58.90 -38.40
CA ALA A 901 -6.81 59.15 -39.72
C ALA A 901 -5.33 59.56 -39.64
N SER A 902 -4.60 59.46 -40.77
CA SER A 902 -3.20 59.88 -40.84
C SER A 902 -3.04 61.37 -40.46
N LYS A 903 -1.85 61.76 -39.97
CA LYS A 903 -1.49 63.14 -39.55
C LYS A 903 -1.88 64.27 -40.53
N SER A 904 -2.17 63.95 -41.79
CA SER A 904 -2.44 64.90 -42.87
C SER A 904 -3.92 65.22 -43.10
N SER A 905 -4.86 64.54 -42.44
CA SER A 905 -6.31 64.73 -42.65
C SER A 905 -7.08 64.66 -41.32
N PRO A 906 -7.15 65.77 -40.54
CA PRO A 906 -7.89 65.79 -39.27
C PRO A 906 -9.40 65.71 -39.52
N GLU A 907 -10.07 64.74 -38.90
CA GLU A 907 -11.52 64.50 -39.03
C GLU A 907 -12.28 64.74 -37.72
N LEU A 908 -13.41 65.46 -37.77
CA LEU A 908 -14.25 65.71 -36.58
C LEU A 908 -15.11 64.47 -36.26
N GLN A 909 -14.49 63.44 -35.68
CA GLN A 909 -15.18 62.20 -35.39
C GLN A 909 -15.95 62.26 -34.07
N THR A 910 -17.28 62.23 -34.13
CA THR A 910 -18.12 62.09 -32.93
C THR A 910 -18.21 60.62 -32.55
N LEU A 911 -17.62 60.25 -31.41
CA LEU A 911 -17.59 58.87 -30.93
C LEU A 911 -18.87 58.50 -30.19
N PHE A 912 -19.45 59.46 -29.49
CA PHE A 912 -20.69 59.30 -28.75
C PHE A 912 -21.38 60.65 -28.57
N SER A 913 -22.69 60.71 -28.77
CA SER A 913 -23.49 61.88 -28.44
C SER A 913 -24.80 61.50 -27.78
N TYR A 914 -25.26 62.32 -26.85
CA TYR A 914 -26.51 62.15 -26.13
C TYR A 914 -27.23 63.50 -25.97
N GLY A 915 -28.54 63.54 -26.26
CA GLY A 915 -29.46 64.68 -25.98
C GLY A 915 -29.94 65.47 -27.22
N SER A 916 -31.12 66.11 -27.12
CA SER A 916 -31.72 66.96 -28.15
C SER A 916 -31.07 68.36 -28.21
N ASN A 917 -30.76 68.84 -29.41
CA ASN A 917 -30.01 70.08 -29.75
C ASN A 917 -30.59 71.41 -29.20
N ILE A 918 -31.67 71.40 -28.42
CA ILE A 918 -32.41 72.63 -28.06
C ILE A 918 -32.66 72.84 -26.56
N THR A 919 -32.39 71.88 -25.67
CA THR A 919 -32.60 72.08 -24.21
C THR A 919 -31.61 71.31 -23.34
N GLY A 920 -30.61 72.02 -22.81
CA GLY A 920 -30.10 71.87 -21.43
C GLY A 920 -29.22 70.66 -21.05
N GLY A 921 -29.16 69.56 -21.81
CA GLY A 921 -28.40 68.37 -21.40
C GLY A 921 -27.81 67.60 -22.57
N ARG A 922 -26.79 68.17 -23.21
CA ARG A 922 -26.00 67.45 -24.23
C ARG A 922 -24.70 66.92 -23.64
N PHE A 923 -24.32 65.72 -24.04
CA PHE A 923 -23.03 65.11 -23.74
C PHE A 923 -22.46 64.58 -25.05
N ILE A 924 -21.28 65.07 -25.46
CA ILE A 924 -20.66 64.69 -26.72
C ILE A 924 -19.19 64.35 -26.47
N VAL A 925 -18.79 63.14 -26.84
CA VAL A 925 -17.39 62.72 -26.90
C VAL A 925 -16.99 62.67 -28.37
N ARG A 926 -15.99 63.45 -28.74
CA ARG A 926 -15.52 63.56 -30.12
C ARG A 926 -14.03 63.81 -30.20
N LEU A 927 -13.43 63.53 -31.36
CA LEU A 927 -12.15 64.11 -31.73
C LEU A 927 -12.39 65.54 -32.23
N ASN A 928 -11.64 66.50 -31.71
CA ASN A 928 -11.75 67.88 -32.14
C ASN A 928 -10.40 68.43 -32.59
N ASN A 929 -10.44 69.31 -33.58
CA ASN A 929 -9.30 70.10 -33.98
C ASN A 929 -9.18 71.26 -32.98
N GLU A 930 -8.03 71.41 -32.32
CA GLU A 930 -7.78 72.63 -31.55
C GLU A 930 -7.76 73.83 -32.51
N ALA A 931 -8.44 74.90 -32.13
CA ALA A 931 -8.82 76.01 -33.01
C ALA A 931 -7.65 76.80 -33.63
N ASN A 932 -6.38 76.40 -33.44
CA ASN A 932 -5.21 77.13 -33.93
C ASN A 932 -4.11 76.27 -34.60
N VAL A 933 -4.32 74.98 -34.85
CA VAL A 933 -3.37 74.18 -35.65
C VAL A 933 -4.10 73.08 -36.42
N SER A 934 -4.13 73.18 -37.75
CA SER A 934 -4.92 72.31 -38.65
C SER A 934 -4.36 70.89 -38.83
N SER A 935 -3.61 70.36 -37.85
CA SER A 935 -2.89 69.08 -37.95
C SER A 935 -2.82 68.27 -36.65
N PHE A 936 -3.57 68.63 -35.61
CA PHE A 936 -3.56 67.93 -34.31
C PHE A 936 -4.97 67.67 -33.80
N GLN A 937 -5.21 66.44 -33.31
CA GLN A 937 -6.50 66.04 -32.73
C GLN A 937 -6.31 65.45 -31.34
N ALA A 938 -7.16 65.86 -30.43
CA ALA A 938 -7.29 65.27 -29.11
C ALA A 938 -8.74 64.88 -28.84
N LEU A 939 -8.93 63.93 -27.91
CA LEU A 939 -10.24 63.57 -27.42
C LEU A 939 -10.86 64.77 -26.69
N LYS A 940 -12.10 65.08 -27.00
CA LYS A 940 -12.84 66.20 -26.44
C LYS A 940 -14.19 65.74 -25.93
N LEU A 941 -14.46 66.10 -24.68
CA LEU A 941 -15.75 65.94 -24.04
C LEU A 941 -16.45 67.31 -23.98
N GLU A 942 -17.69 67.39 -24.43
CA GLU A 942 -18.54 68.58 -24.36
C GLU A 942 -19.79 68.27 -23.55
N VAL A 943 -20.09 69.11 -22.54
CA VAL A 943 -21.22 68.93 -21.64
C VAL A 943 -22.04 70.23 -21.57
N GLY A 944 -23.35 70.13 -21.77
CA GLY A 944 -24.29 71.25 -21.61
C GLY A 944 -24.40 72.20 -22.81
N SER A 945 -25.30 73.18 -22.72
CA SER A 945 -25.72 74.03 -23.86
C SER A 945 -24.80 75.23 -24.18
N GLY A 946 -23.75 75.46 -23.39
CA GLY A 946 -22.80 76.56 -23.61
C GLY A 946 -21.52 76.38 -22.82
N ASP A 947 -20.41 76.18 -23.55
CA ASP A 947 -19.02 76.38 -23.11
C ASP A 947 -18.34 75.40 -22.14
N GLY A 948 -19.04 74.40 -21.59
CA GLY A 948 -18.41 73.31 -20.82
C GLY A 948 -17.70 72.29 -21.72
N GLN A 949 -16.39 72.42 -21.91
CA GLN A 949 -15.60 71.48 -22.72
C GLN A 949 -14.31 71.08 -22.00
N ILE A 950 -14.00 69.78 -22.00
CA ILE A 950 -12.73 69.23 -21.55
C ILE A 950 -12.05 68.62 -22.76
N THR A 951 -10.86 69.12 -23.10
CA THR A 951 -10.03 68.55 -24.15
C THR A 951 -8.88 67.80 -23.49
N GLY A 952 -8.70 66.54 -23.85
CA GLY A 952 -7.57 65.74 -23.42
C GLY A 952 -6.26 66.33 -23.96
N THR A 953 -5.17 66.10 -23.25
CA THR A 953 -3.83 66.62 -23.63
C THR A 953 -3.08 65.66 -24.56
N THR A 954 -3.55 64.41 -24.69
CA THR A 954 -2.95 63.40 -25.56
C THR A 954 -3.42 63.58 -27.00
N LEU A 955 -2.46 63.71 -27.91
CA LEU A 955 -2.70 63.78 -29.34
C LEU A 955 -2.88 62.36 -29.91
N LEU A 956 -3.98 62.14 -30.63
CA LEU A 956 -4.38 60.80 -31.09
C LEU A 956 -4.22 60.61 -32.61
N ASN A 957 -3.97 61.65 -33.40
CA ASN A 957 -3.97 61.59 -34.87
C ASN A 957 -2.68 61.05 -35.50
N ASP A 958 -2.33 59.82 -35.17
CA ASP A 958 -1.11 59.13 -35.64
C ASP A 958 -1.37 57.97 -36.62
N GLY A 959 -2.64 57.68 -36.96
CA GLY A 959 -2.99 56.56 -37.83
C GLY A 959 -3.09 55.21 -37.12
N ALA A 960 -2.91 55.17 -35.79
CA ALA A 960 -2.97 53.98 -34.96
C ALA A 960 -4.33 53.81 -34.27
N TRP A 961 -4.51 52.63 -33.66
CA TRP A 961 -5.64 52.34 -32.79
C TRP A 961 -5.38 52.87 -31.38
N HIS A 962 -6.38 53.53 -30.81
CA HIS A 962 -6.34 54.09 -29.46
C HIS A 962 -7.53 53.56 -28.65
N HIS A 963 -7.28 53.18 -27.41
CA HIS A 963 -8.34 52.93 -26.43
C HIS A 963 -8.61 54.23 -25.69
N VAL A 964 -9.85 54.72 -25.76
CA VAL A 964 -10.27 55.92 -25.05
C VAL A 964 -11.29 55.56 -23.99
N ALA A 965 -11.12 56.13 -22.80
CA ALA A 965 -12.08 56.03 -21.71
C ALA A 965 -12.36 57.43 -21.18
N VAL A 966 -13.64 57.75 -21.02
CA VAL A 966 -14.14 59.00 -20.46
C VAL A 966 -14.92 58.65 -19.21
N VAL A 967 -14.47 59.16 -18.07
CA VAL A 967 -15.19 59.05 -16.81
C VAL A 967 -15.92 60.37 -16.57
N VAL A 968 -17.22 60.27 -16.37
CA VAL A 968 -18.11 61.38 -16.02
C VAL A 968 -18.51 61.15 -14.57
N ASP A 969 -17.93 61.92 -13.66
CA ASP A 969 -18.30 61.95 -12.24
C ASP A 969 -19.52 62.85 -12.02
#